data_AF-A9KIP9-F1
#
_entry.id   AF-A9KIP9-F1
#
_cell.length_a   1.000
_cell.length_b   1.000
_cell.length_c   1.000
_cell.angle_alpha   90.00
_cell.angle_beta   90.00
_cell.angle_gamma   90.00
#
_symmetry.space_group_name_H-M   'P 1'
#
loop_
_entity.id
_entity.type
_entity.pdbx_description
1 polymer ?
#
loop_
_entity_poly.entity_id
_entity_poly.type
_entity_poly.pdbx_seq_one_letter_code
_entity_poly.pdbx_strand_id
1 'polypeptide(L)'
;MKDCQVHIEGLCIETSFIYDFTSHGELFPIDYVSIEAKEDNKDANNSIQIDSNRKDKLHLLTTNQLSDITLATLSNSLVICMDENQAVSESSFVIEGEIYSTEIGSTTSLQRVKAASVAMIVYLEGELTTLKNSLLSEDKNIAFGENNSFAKQVFESFLKGDVVRYKLGVNYMSTLGLASLIEKRMDSTSVFLTVDSKEYATVEEDNFLLEGKLEHFHKNKKYELRIMYGDGREESFREMTAFVASESFSVSVPLTLGANYIDCTLVEDGIEISDSKHTHIVFYKQTSNQPKEIIMWAEQYVNAETTKTVERIESLIQTAKDAGITAFALDVKGCEGYAAYRKSTLTNVKYMTETTNPKKAFQMEIDFLEEFVKAAHASGLRVYASFNFFVEGNIASNDFAIDLPNTHPDWAEVLHVPEDQGELKSVLETKRNCMLCYVNPANKEVQDFELLRVKELLDNYEVDGVIMDRTRYDNQYADFSEVTRIQFVEYLKSKGKELVHWPKDIYSFDAEQKMIFGPLYLDWLTFRSSIIQGFARRLRGIVDEYAKNQKRPIALAAYVGSWFDLYYQNGVNWGSKDFRYNERLNFPVSKLYTEDYSKTSYVDYIDFLMIGCYYGTSEMIEKYTTIGNIVTNHKVPMMASMSLPDLNTEELLKIGTKACIDFSDGTMIFDLCYTDWNMLRPALKEALTK
;
A
#
# COMPACT_ATOMS: atom_id res chain seq x y z
N MET A 1 12.29 -15.73 -39.99
CA MET A 1 12.79 -14.85 -38.92
C MET A 1 11.77 -14.90 -37.78
N LYS A 2 12.19 -14.96 -36.52
CA LYS A 2 11.41 -15.53 -35.40
C LYS A 2 10.69 -14.46 -34.56
N ASP A 3 10.07 -14.93 -33.47
CA ASP A 3 9.24 -14.22 -32.47
C ASP A 3 9.08 -15.10 -31.21
N CYS A 4 9.20 -14.68 -29.92
CA CYS A 4 10.05 -13.68 -29.22
C CYS A 4 9.69 -12.17 -29.00
N GLN A 5 8.44 -11.76 -28.72
CA GLN A 5 8.22 -10.55 -27.89
C GLN A 5 9.06 -10.71 -26.61
N VAL A 6 9.82 -9.70 -26.18
CA VAL A 6 10.64 -9.82 -24.96
C VAL A 6 9.77 -9.52 -23.73
N HIS A 7 8.98 -10.51 -23.30
CA HIS A 7 8.17 -10.42 -22.08
C HIS A 7 9.07 -10.67 -20.85
N ILE A 8 9.57 -9.60 -20.21
CA ILE A 8 10.46 -9.74 -19.03
C ILE A 8 9.63 -10.03 -17.78
N GLU A 9 9.64 -11.29 -17.37
CA GLU A 9 8.99 -11.76 -16.17
C GLU A 9 9.71 -11.20 -14.92
N GLY A 10 8.93 -10.75 -13.92
CA GLY A 10 9.45 -10.03 -12.76
C GLY A 10 9.88 -8.57 -12.98
N LEU A 11 9.72 -8.00 -14.20
CA LEU A 11 9.95 -6.58 -14.45
C LEU A 11 8.72 -5.75 -14.09
N CYS A 12 8.78 -5.06 -12.95
CA CYS A 12 7.82 -4.03 -12.58
C CYS A 12 8.26 -2.66 -13.12
N ILE A 13 7.30 -1.89 -13.65
CA ILE A 13 7.49 -0.48 -13.99
C ILE A 13 6.80 0.31 -12.88
N GLU A 14 7.57 0.72 -11.88
CA GLU A 14 7.06 1.57 -10.80
C GLU A 14 7.14 3.04 -11.25
N THR A 15 6.04 3.78 -11.15
CA THR A 15 6.19 5.24 -11.04
C THR A 15 6.96 5.51 -9.75
N SER A 16 7.98 6.37 -9.81
CA SER A 16 8.37 7.07 -8.59
C SER A 16 7.14 7.84 -8.15
N PHE A 17 6.77 7.72 -6.88
CA PHE A 17 5.82 8.61 -6.24
C PHE A 17 6.06 10.04 -6.72
N ILE A 18 5.12 10.60 -7.49
CA ILE A 18 4.87 12.03 -7.33
C ILE A 18 4.38 12.14 -5.90
N TYR A 19 5.23 12.75 -5.08
CA TYR A 19 4.86 13.15 -3.74
C TYR A 19 3.80 14.23 -3.92
N ASP A 20 2.53 13.84 -4.01
CA ASP A 20 1.45 14.80 -4.07
C ASP A 20 1.35 15.45 -2.69
N PHE A 21 1.99 16.62 -2.58
CA PHE A 21 1.96 17.44 -1.38
C PHE A 21 0.51 17.79 -0.99
N THR A 22 -0.47 17.70 -1.91
CA THR A 22 -1.88 18.03 -1.67
C THR A 22 -2.73 16.86 -1.13
N SER A 23 -2.29 15.60 -1.23
CA SER A 23 -3.07 14.42 -0.82
C SER A 23 -2.78 13.94 0.61
N HIS A 24 -2.88 14.84 1.59
CA HIS A 24 -3.19 14.59 3.02
C HIS A 24 -2.46 13.47 3.82
N GLY A 25 -1.37 12.89 3.31
CA GLY A 25 -0.72 11.74 3.96
C GLY A 25 -1.50 10.41 3.81
N GLU A 26 -2.48 10.36 2.92
CA GLU A 26 -3.05 9.10 2.42
C GLU A 26 -2.23 8.67 1.20
N LEU A 27 -1.40 7.65 1.41
CA LEU A 27 -0.71 6.95 0.34
C LEU A 27 -1.72 6.09 -0.40
N PHE A 28 -2.37 6.65 -1.42
CA PHE A 28 -3.03 5.84 -2.42
C PHE A 28 -1.96 4.99 -3.12
N PRO A 29 -2.03 3.65 -3.09
CA PRO A 29 -1.34 2.88 -4.11
C PRO A 29 -1.89 3.34 -5.46
N ILE A 30 -1.01 3.58 -6.43
CA ILE A 30 -1.42 3.51 -7.82
C ILE A 30 -1.66 2.02 -8.08
N ASP A 31 -2.90 1.59 -7.87
CA ASP A 31 -3.31 0.22 -8.19
C ASP A 31 -3.00 -0.06 -9.66
N TYR A 32 -2.38 -1.21 -9.90
CA TYR A 32 -2.37 -1.80 -11.23
C TYR A 32 -3.81 -1.97 -11.69
N VAL A 33 -4.23 -1.24 -12.72
CA VAL A 33 -5.63 -1.22 -13.18
C VAL A 33 -6.01 -2.57 -13.79
N SER A 34 -6.50 -3.47 -12.95
CA SER A 34 -7.27 -4.65 -13.34
C SER A 34 -8.71 -4.25 -13.64
N ILE A 35 -9.09 -4.23 -14.92
CA ILE A 35 -10.50 -4.15 -15.33
C ILE A 35 -10.71 -5.07 -16.54
N GLU A 36 -11.39 -6.20 -16.30
CA GLU A 36 -12.02 -6.98 -17.36
C GLU A 36 -13.21 -6.24 -17.99
N ALA A 37 -13.60 -6.67 -19.20
CA ALA A 37 -14.48 -5.94 -20.09
C ALA A 37 -15.90 -5.68 -19.52
N LYS A 38 -16.38 -4.46 -19.73
CA LYS A 38 -17.82 -4.19 -19.87
C LYS A 38 -18.20 -4.27 -21.34
N GLU A 39 -18.70 -5.42 -21.78
CA GLU A 39 -19.55 -5.50 -22.97
C GLU A 39 -21.02 -5.43 -22.58
N ASP A 40 -21.81 -4.69 -23.35
CA ASP A 40 -23.24 -4.99 -23.47
C ASP A 40 -23.78 -4.62 -24.87
N ASN A 41 -24.45 -5.60 -25.49
CA ASN A 41 -25.25 -5.58 -26.73
C ASN A 41 -24.60 -5.39 -28.13
N LYS A 42 -24.65 -6.50 -28.91
CA LYS A 42 -25.24 -6.66 -30.27
C LYS A 42 -24.61 -5.84 -31.43
N ASP A 43 -24.32 -6.41 -32.61
CA ASP A 43 -25.03 -7.47 -33.35
C ASP A 43 -24.16 -8.05 -34.51
N ALA A 44 -24.61 -9.18 -35.07
CA ALA A 44 -24.34 -9.67 -36.46
C ALA A 44 -22.94 -10.18 -36.92
N ASN A 45 -22.85 -11.51 -37.06
CA ASN A 45 -22.36 -12.27 -38.23
C ASN A 45 -21.09 -11.83 -38.99
N ASN A 46 -20.00 -12.61 -38.88
CA ASN A 46 -19.69 -13.66 -39.88
C ASN A 46 -18.45 -14.50 -39.53
N SER A 47 -18.39 -15.70 -40.09
CA SER A 47 -17.26 -16.63 -40.00
C SER A 47 -16.16 -16.34 -41.03
N ILE A 48 -14.91 -16.68 -40.71
CA ILE A 48 -14.01 -17.61 -41.45
C ILE A 48 -12.57 -17.47 -40.90
N GLN A 49 -11.92 -18.60 -40.59
CA GLN A 49 -10.47 -18.67 -40.40
C GLN A 49 -9.75 -18.74 -41.76
N ILE A 50 -8.54 -18.16 -41.86
CA ILE A 50 -7.27 -18.86 -42.17
C ILE A 50 -6.13 -17.83 -42.31
N ASP A 51 -5.02 -18.09 -41.60
CA ASP A 51 -3.73 -17.40 -41.77
C ASP A 51 -3.13 -17.69 -43.15
N SER A 52 -2.61 -16.65 -43.83
CA SER A 52 -1.40 -16.81 -44.64
C SER A 52 -0.63 -15.50 -44.88
N ASN A 53 0.55 -15.40 -44.26
CA ASN A 53 1.70 -14.54 -44.61
C ASN A 53 1.77 -13.09 -44.05
N ARG A 54 2.11 -13.02 -42.75
CA ARG A 54 3.03 -12.06 -42.07
C ARG A 54 3.68 -10.97 -42.95
N LYS A 55 3.54 -9.69 -42.57
CA LYS A 55 4.38 -8.57 -43.04
C LYS A 55 4.53 -7.45 -42.01
N ASP A 56 5.29 -7.71 -40.94
CA ASP A 56 5.64 -6.70 -39.94
C ASP A 56 7.15 -6.50 -39.90
N LYS A 57 7.61 -5.24 -39.95
CA LYS A 57 9.02 -4.85 -39.84
C LYS A 57 9.19 -3.51 -39.11
N LEU A 58 10.22 -3.46 -38.25
CA LEU A 58 10.72 -2.23 -37.64
C LEU A 58 11.75 -1.56 -38.56
N HIS A 59 11.65 -0.24 -38.74
CA HIS A 59 12.59 0.56 -39.52
C HIS A 59 13.11 1.76 -38.69
N LEU A 60 14.39 1.73 -38.36
CA LEU A 60 15.13 2.85 -37.76
C LEU A 60 15.76 3.67 -38.89
N LEU A 61 15.38 4.94 -39.03
CA LEU A 61 15.81 5.82 -40.11
C LEU A 61 16.24 7.18 -39.57
N THR A 62 17.31 7.78 -40.11
CA THR A 62 17.60 9.20 -39.89
C THR A 62 16.78 10.07 -40.85
N THR A 63 16.63 11.36 -40.57
CA THR A 63 15.85 12.29 -41.41
C THR A 63 16.30 12.29 -42.87
N ASN A 64 17.59 12.06 -43.12
CA ASN A 64 18.18 11.98 -44.47
C ASN A 64 17.88 10.66 -45.20
N GLN A 65 17.38 9.63 -44.53
CA GLN A 65 17.03 8.33 -45.14
C GLN A 65 15.56 8.25 -45.56
N LEU A 66 14.73 9.23 -45.18
CA LEU A 66 13.32 9.31 -45.58
C LEU A 66 13.12 9.72 -47.04
N SER A 67 13.99 10.56 -47.61
CA SER A 67 13.79 11.16 -48.94
C SER A 67 13.82 10.16 -50.09
N ASP A 68 14.47 9.02 -49.90
CA ASP A 68 14.80 8.07 -50.97
C ASP A 68 13.92 6.80 -50.94
N ILE A 69 12.97 6.70 -50.00
CA ILE A 69 12.08 5.55 -49.84
C ILE A 69 10.76 5.77 -50.58
N THR A 70 10.40 4.84 -51.45
CA THR A 70 9.12 4.88 -52.18
C THR A 70 7.98 4.35 -51.33
N LEU A 71 6.96 5.20 -51.10
CA LEU A 71 5.81 5.02 -50.19
C LEU A 71 5.08 3.66 -50.27
N ALA A 72 5.14 2.95 -51.40
CA ALA A 72 4.60 1.60 -51.54
C ALA A 72 5.30 0.53 -50.68
N THR A 73 6.40 0.86 -49.99
CA THR A 73 7.16 -0.07 -49.13
C THR A 73 6.96 0.13 -47.62
N LEU A 74 6.18 1.13 -47.19
CA LEU A 74 6.05 1.54 -45.78
C LEU A 74 4.69 1.23 -45.14
N SER A 75 3.78 0.54 -45.83
CA SER A 75 2.51 0.11 -45.22
C SER A 75 2.77 -0.86 -44.06
N ASN A 76 2.18 -0.56 -42.90
CA ASN A 76 2.32 -1.30 -41.64
C ASN A 76 3.78 -1.43 -41.12
N SER A 77 4.58 -0.38 -41.30
CA SER A 77 5.94 -0.30 -40.73
C SER A 77 6.02 0.68 -39.56
N LEU A 78 6.65 0.29 -38.46
CA LEU A 78 7.03 1.23 -37.39
C LEU A 78 8.29 1.98 -37.82
N VAL A 79 8.15 3.28 -38.06
CA VAL A 79 9.25 4.18 -38.47
C VAL A 79 9.63 5.08 -37.31
N ILE A 80 10.86 4.92 -36.82
CA ILE A 80 11.44 5.80 -35.80
C ILE A 80 12.40 6.75 -36.50
N CYS A 81 12.06 8.04 -36.53
CA CYS A 81 12.95 9.09 -37.03
C CYS A 81 13.71 9.75 -35.90
N MET A 82 15.03 9.83 -36.06
CA MET A 82 15.91 10.60 -35.20
C MET A 82 16.39 11.83 -35.97
N ASP A 83 16.10 13.03 -35.48
CA ASP A 83 16.78 14.23 -35.95
C ASP A 83 18.14 14.36 -35.24
N GLU A 84 19.14 14.81 -35.98
CA GLU A 84 20.55 14.81 -35.56
C GLU A 84 20.95 16.12 -34.86
N ASN A 85 20.03 17.09 -34.73
CA ASN A 85 20.30 18.41 -34.13
C ASN A 85 19.24 18.84 -33.09
N GLN A 86 19.67 19.66 -32.14
CA GLN A 86 18.95 19.97 -30.89
C GLN A 86 17.78 20.96 -31.06
N ALA A 87 16.88 20.91 -30.06
CA ALA A 87 15.72 21.77 -29.78
C ALA A 87 14.39 21.39 -30.47
N VAL A 88 13.35 21.20 -29.65
CA VAL A 88 11.98 20.85 -30.06
C VAL A 88 11.18 22.13 -30.31
N SER A 89 10.58 22.27 -31.50
CA SER A 89 9.52 23.27 -31.73
C SER A 89 8.31 22.75 -32.52
N GLU A 90 8.46 21.74 -33.39
CA GLU A 90 7.37 21.24 -34.23
C GLU A 90 7.36 19.72 -34.32
N SER A 91 6.14 19.14 -34.29
CA SER A 91 5.87 17.74 -34.59
C SER A 91 5.02 17.68 -35.87
N SER A 92 5.45 16.88 -36.84
CA SER A 92 4.71 16.61 -38.06
C SER A 92 4.37 15.12 -38.17
N PHE A 93 3.13 14.82 -38.54
CA PHE A 93 2.59 13.46 -38.67
C PHE A 93 2.05 13.25 -40.09
N VAL A 94 2.05 12.02 -40.58
CA VAL A 94 1.47 11.68 -41.89
C VAL A 94 0.36 10.65 -41.73
N ILE A 95 -0.85 10.96 -42.19
CA ILE A 95 -2.02 10.10 -42.10
C ILE A 95 -2.66 10.01 -43.50
N GLU A 96 -2.89 8.78 -43.97
CA GLU A 96 -3.49 8.47 -45.30
C GLU A 96 -2.85 9.17 -46.52
N GLY A 97 -1.61 9.66 -46.38
CA GLY A 97 -0.85 10.34 -47.44
C GLY A 97 -0.79 11.85 -47.34
N GLU A 98 -1.38 12.48 -46.31
CA GLU A 98 -1.25 13.92 -46.04
C GLU A 98 -0.46 14.21 -44.76
N ILE A 99 0.28 15.32 -44.77
CA ILE A 99 1.16 15.77 -43.68
C ILE A 99 0.45 16.83 -42.82
N TYR A 100 0.48 16.65 -41.51
CA TYR A 100 -0.15 17.55 -40.51
C TYR A 100 0.88 17.98 -39.46
N SER A 101 1.03 19.30 -39.25
CA SER A 101 1.84 19.88 -38.18
C SER A 101 0.98 20.41 -37.02
N THR A 102 1.53 20.45 -35.81
CA THR A 102 0.82 20.95 -34.62
C THR A 102 1.22 22.38 -34.24
N GLU A 103 0.49 23.39 -34.71
CA GLU A 103 0.38 24.66 -34.00
C GLU A 103 -0.70 24.57 -32.90
N ILE A 104 -0.42 25.13 -31.72
CA ILE A 104 -1.28 25.06 -30.54
C ILE A 104 -2.40 26.11 -30.66
N GLY A 105 -3.68 25.70 -30.64
CA GLY A 105 -4.77 26.65 -30.33
C GLY A 105 -6.18 26.49 -30.92
N SER A 106 -6.59 25.37 -31.53
CA SER A 106 -7.99 25.21 -32.01
C SER A 106 -8.72 23.99 -31.43
N THR A 107 -9.97 24.19 -31.02
CA THR A 107 -10.87 23.14 -30.47
C THR A 107 -11.30 22.08 -31.48
N THR A 108 -10.97 22.24 -32.76
CA THR A 108 -11.28 21.28 -33.84
C THR A 108 -10.37 20.05 -33.83
N SER A 109 -9.19 20.13 -33.22
CA SER A 109 -8.18 19.07 -33.26
C SER A 109 -8.53 17.86 -32.38
N LEU A 110 -9.23 18.07 -31.26
CA LEU A 110 -9.46 17.03 -30.24
C LEU A 110 -10.50 15.97 -30.65
N GLN A 111 -11.42 16.29 -31.57
CA GLN A 111 -12.47 15.36 -32.00
C GLN A 111 -12.04 14.39 -33.10
N ARG A 112 -10.94 14.67 -33.83
CA ARG A 112 -10.46 13.80 -34.92
C ARG A 112 -9.33 12.84 -34.52
N VAL A 113 -8.60 13.16 -33.44
CA VAL A 113 -7.62 12.23 -32.82
C VAL A 113 -8.29 10.93 -32.34
N LYS A 114 -9.59 10.96 -32.00
CA LYS A 114 -10.37 9.79 -31.55
C LYS A 114 -10.57 8.67 -32.60
N ALA A 115 -10.14 8.85 -33.84
CA ALA A 115 -10.27 7.86 -34.91
C ALA A 115 -8.94 7.18 -35.32
N ALA A 116 -7.81 7.56 -34.72
CA ALA A 116 -6.50 6.98 -35.03
C ALA A 116 -6.13 5.90 -33.99
N SER A 117 -6.19 4.63 -34.41
CA SER A 117 -5.88 3.50 -33.54
C SER A 117 -4.37 3.32 -33.32
N VAL A 118 -3.94 3.54 -32.08
CA VAL A 118 -2.71 3.05 -31.44
C VAL A 118 -1.37 3.49 -32.09
N ALA A 119 -0.82 4.58 -31.56
CA ALA A 119 0.62 4.87 -31.60
C ALA A 119 1.16 5.01 -30.17
N MET A 120 2.28 4.34 -29.88
CA MET A 120 2.90 4.28 -28.56
C MET A 120 4.01 5.35 -28.48
N ILE A 121 3.84 6.37 -27.63
CA ILE A 121 4.83 7.46 -27.47
C ILE A 121 5.48 7.33 -26.10
N VAL A 122 6.65 6.68 -26.02
CA VAL A 122 7.49 6.70 -24.81
C VAL A 122 8.52 7.81 -24.94
N TYR A 123 8.41 8.84 -24.11
CA TYR A 123 9.53 9.76 -23.84
C TYR A 123 10.36 9.18 -22.69
N LEU A 124 11.64 8.89 -22.94
CA LEU A 124 12.62 8.54 -21.91
C LEU A 124 13.72 9.60 -21.90
N GLU A 125 14.00 10.19 -20.74
CA GLU A 125 15.23 10.97 -20.54
C GLU A 125 16.39 10.02 -20.20
N GLY A 126 17.44 10.03 -21.03
CA GLY A 126 18.66 9.24 -20.83
C GLY A 126 19.43 9.02 -22.13
N GLU A 127 20.76 9.19 -22.12
CA GLU A 127 21.58 9.22 -23.34
C GLU A 127 21.59 7.88 -24.11
N LEU A 128 20.85 7.88 -25.23
CA LEU A 128 20.60 6.71 -26.09
C LEU A 128 21.75 6.37 -27.06
N THR A 129 22.93 6.96 -26.86
CA THR A 129 24.10 6.79 -27.74
C THR A 129 24.78 5.43 -27.59
N THR A 130 24.78 4.87 -26.37
CA THR A 130 25.48 3.63 -26.05
C THR A 130 24.71 2.40 -26.52
N LEU A 131 23.38 2.43 -26.41
CA LEU A 131 22.51 1.29 -26.72
C LEU A 131 22.34 1.01 -28.22
N LYS A 132 22.46 2.04 -29.04
CA LYS A 132 22.29 1.95 -30.50
C LYS A 132 23.41 1.14 -31.18
N ASN A 133 24.57 1.00 -30.53
CA ASN A 133 25.75 0.34 -31.10
C ASN A 133 25.83 -1.16 -30.80
N SER A 134 25.08 -1.67 -29.82
CA SER A 134 25.16 -3.05 -29.36
C SER A 134 24.11 -3.93 -30.06
N LEU A 135 22.86 -3.46 -30.13
CA LEU A 135 21.71 -4.13 -30.75
C LEU A 135 21.71 -4.30 -32.29
N LEU A 136 22.80 -3.97 -32.99
CA LEU A 136 22.85 -3.97 -34.48
C LEU A 136 23.59 -5.15 -35.13
N SER A 137 24.11 -6.12 -34.37
CA SER A 137 24.69 -7.35 -34.95
C SER A 137 23.66 -8.47 -35.12
N GLU A 138 23.11 -8.53 -36.33
CA GLU A 138 22.50 -9.71 -36.98
C GLU A 138 21.22 -10.34 -36.38
N ASP A 139 20.09 -9.92 -36.98
CA ASP A 139 19.12 -10.85 -37.61
C ASP A 139 18.36 -11.84 -36.68
N LYS A 140 17.06 -11.57 -36.40
CA LYS A 140 15.93 -12.11 -37.21
C LYS A 140 14.49 -11.83 -36.68
N ASN A 141 13.84 -10.77 -37.22
CA ASN A 141 12.44 -10.29 -37.03
C ASN A 141 11.96 -10.20 -35.57
N ILE A 142 10.66 -10.40 -35.29
CA ILE A 142 9.92 -9.84 -34.15
C ILE A 142 8.44 -9.53 -34.52
N ALA A 143 7.59 -10.50 -34.89
CA ALA A 143 6.14 -10.26 -35.09
C ALA A 143 5.24 -10.79 -33.94
N PHE A 144 4.26 -9.99 -33.51
CA PHE A 144 3.08 -10.38 -32.71
C PHE A 144 1.91 -9.42 -33.04
N GLY A 145 0.68 -9.91 -33.04
CA GLY A 145 -0.49 -9.19 -33.56
C GLY A 145 -1.51 -8.68 -32.52
N GLU A 146 -2.21 -7.61 -32.92
CA GLU A 146 -3.58 -7.14 -32.59
C GLU A 146 -4.08 -6.98 -31.13
N ASN A 147 -3.49 -7.58 -30.09
CA ASN A 147 -4.18 -7.76 -28.80
C ASN A 147 -3.71 -6.93 -27.57
N ASN A 148 -2.83 -5.93 -27.70
CA ASN A 148 -2.18 -5.33 -26.53
C ASN A 148 -2.94 -4.16 -25.87
N SER A 149 -4.05 -4.47 -25.18
CA SER A 149 -4.82 -3.54 -24.34
C SER A 149 -3.99 -2.92 -23.21
N PHE A 150 -3.14 -3.73 -22.59
CA PHE A 150 -2.22 -3.36 -21.50
C PHE A 150 -1.33 -2.17 -21.89
N ALA A 151 -0.73 -2.19 -23.08
CA ALA A 151 0.11 -1.09 -23.55
C ALA A 151 -0.64 0.26 -23.56
N LYS A 152 -1.89 0.30 -24.03
CA LYS A 152 -2.71 1.53 -24.04
C LYS A 152 -3.01 2.04 -22.62
N GLN A 153 -3.39 1.13 -21.73
CA GLN A 153 -3.76 1.39 -20.34
C GLN A 153 -2.59 1.95 -19.53
N VAL A 154 -1.38 1.46 -19.83
CA VAL A 154 -0.11 1.96 -19.33
C VAL A 154 0.10 3.45 -19.71
N PHE A 155 -0.14 3.89 -20.96
CA PHE A 155 0.01 5.32 -21.32
C PHE A 155 -1.02 6.26 -20.72
N GLU A 156 -2.28 5.83 -20.59
CA GLU A 156 -3.33 6.67 -20.02
C GLU A 156 -3.11 6.95 -18.51
N SER A 157 -2.14 6.26 -17.90
CA SER A 157 -1.79 6.34 -16.48
C SER A 157 -0.59 7.24 -16.15
N PHE A 158 0.18 7.74 -17.13
CA PHE A 158 1.33 8.62 -16.89
C PHE A 158 1.08 10.08 -17.28
N LEU A 159 1.50 11.02 -16.44
CA LEU A 159 1.49 12.45 -16.70
C LEU A 159 2.88 12.97 -17.11
N LYS A 160 2.89 14.14 -17.75
CA LYS A 160 4.13 14.82 -18.14
C LYS A 160 4.87 15.34 -16.90
N GLY A 161 5.90 14.61 -16.48
CA GLY A 161 6.71 14.92 -15.29
C GLY A 161 6.95 13.69 -14.40
N ASP A 162 6.24 12.59 -14.63
CA ASP A 162 6.37 11.36 -13.87
C ASP A 162 7.78 10.75 -14.03
N VAL A 163 8.44 10.47 -12.90
CA VAL A 163 9.76 9.83 -12.89
C VAL A 163 9.58 8.32 -12.85
N VAL A 164 9.79 7.63 -13.96
CA VAL A 164 9.63 6.17 -14.03
C VAL A 164 10.87 5.45 -13.48
N ARG A 165 10.66 4.35 -12.72
CA ARG A 165 11.71 3.43 -12.26
C ARG A 165 11.39 2.02 -12.72
N TYR A 166 12.44 1.31 -13.13
CA TYR A 166 12.35 -0.11 -13.45
C TYR A 166 12.79 -0.92 -12.25
N LYS A 167 12.19 -2.08 -12.06
CA LYS A 167 12.51 -2.96 -10.94
C LYS A 167 12.42 -4.41 -11.38
N LEU A 168 13.43 -5.20 -11.05
CA LEU A 168 13.49 -6.64 -11.32
C LEU A 168 13.51 -7.37 -9.97
N GLY A 169 12.41 -8.06 -9.65
CA GLY A 169 12.16 -8.55 -8.29
C GLY A 169 12.20 -7.39 -7.27
N VAL A 170 13.02 -7.52 -6.21
CA VAL A 170 13.24 -6.45 -5.21
C VAL A 170 14.09 -5.26 -5.72
N ASN A 171 14.86 -5.41 -6.80
CA ASN A 171 15.97 -4.51 -7.14
C ASN A 171 15.60 -3.44 -8.17
N TYR A 172 15.83 -2.16 -7.85
CA TYR A 172 15.70 -1.08 -8.83
C TYR A 172 16.81 -1.12 -9.90
N MET A 173 16.44 -0.75 -11.12
CA MET A 173 17.24 -0.84 -12.32
C MET A 173 17.21 0.49 -13.10
N SER A 174 18.36 0.91 -13.62
CA SER A 174 18.45 2.09 -14.48
C SER A 174 17.94 1.80 -15.90
N THR A 175 17.60 2.84 -16.67
CA THR A 175 17.31 2.74 -18.12
C THR A 175 18.38 1.92 -18.87
N LEU A 176 19.66 2.18 -18.59
CA LEU A 176 20.78 1.46 -19.19
C LEU A 176 20.83 -0.02 -18.76
N GLY A 177 20.51 -0.32 -17.49
CA GLY A 177 20.42 -1.68 -16.98
C GLY A 177 19.28 -2.48 -17.63
N LEU A 178 18.10 -1.89 -17.75
CA LEU A 178 16.95 -2.52 -18.42
C LEU A 178 17.26 -2.82 -19.88
N ALA A 179 17.87 -1.86 -20.57
CA ALA A 179 18.15 -2.01 -21.97
C ALA A 179 19.26 -3.05 -22.24
N SER A 180 20.25 -3.18 -21.34
CA SER A 180 21.21 -4.29 -21.36
C SER A 180 20.55 -5.65 -21.04
N LEU A 181 19.55 -5.69 -20.14
CA LEU A 181 18.78 -6.90 -19.85
C LEU A 181 17.95 -7.34 -21.07
N ILE A 182 17.27 -6.42 -21.75
CA ILE A 182 16.54 -6.68 -23.00
C ILE A 182 17.48 -7.25 -24.05
N GLU A 183 18.62 -6.60 -24.28
CA GLU A 183 19.62 -7.05 -25.26
C GLU A 183 20.11 -8.48 -24.96
N LYS A 184 20.54 -8.73 -23.72
CA LYS A 184 20.93 -10.07 -23.26
C LYS A 184 19.81 -11.08 -23.52
N ARG A 185 18.55 -10.74 -23.20
CA ARG A 185 17.41 -11.67 -23.35
C ARG A 185 16.95 -11.87 -24.79
N MET A 186 17.41 -11.05 -25.73
CA MET A 186 17.30 -11.32 -27.17
C MET A 186 18.41 -12.24 -27.70
N ASP A 187 19.55 -12.33 -27.01
CA ASP A 187 20.62 -13.28 -27.31
C ASP A 187 20.25 -14.70 -26.88
N SER A 188 20.00 -15.56 -27.87
CA SER A 188 19.71 -16.99 -27.67
C SER A 188 20.89 -17.84 -27.18
N THR A 189 22.10 -17.27 -27.05
CA THR A 189 23.26 -17.97 -26.48
C THR A 189 23.40 -17.78 -24.98
N SER A 190 22.73 -16.78 -24.40
CA SER A 190 22.67 -16.53 -22.96
C SER A 190 21.45 -17.22 -22.33
N VAL A 191 21.64 -17.90 -21.19
CA VAL A 191 20.57 -18.49 -20.37
C VAL A 191 19.93 -17.44 -19.44
N PHE A 192 18.63 -17.54 -19.18
CA PHE A 192 17.94 -16.68 -18.21
C PHE A 192 17.19 -17.50 -17.15
N LEU A 193 17.31 -17.06 -15.90
CA LEU A 193 16.54 -17.61 -14.78
C LEU A 193 15.24 -16.83 -14.61
N THR A 194 14.14 -17.51 -14.87
CA THR A 194 12.77 -17.07 -14.57
C THR A 194 12.30 -17.83 -13.33
N VAL A 195 11.64 -17.15 -12.39
CA VAL A 195 11.16 -17.77 -11.14
C VAL A 195 9.65 -17.59 -11.06
N ASP A 196 8.93 -18.71 -10.97
CA ASP A 196 7.48 -18.79 -10.90
C ASP A 196 6.98 -18.59 -9.44
N SER A 197 7.84 -18.85 -8.45
CA SER A 197 7.54 -18.66 -7.02
C SER A 197 7.45 -17.18 -6.63
N LYS A 198 6.47 -16.86 -5.79
CA LYS A 198 6.18 -15.49 -5.32
C LYS A 198 7.35 -14.83 -4.60
N GLU A 199 7.55 -13.53 -4.81
CA GLU A 199 8.56 -12.70 -4.10
C GLU A 199 8.27 -12.64 -2.59
N TYR A 200 7.00 -12.55 -2.21
CA TYR A 200 6.54 -12.60 -0.82
C TYR A 200 5.56 -13.74 -0.62
N ALA A 201 5.68 -14.46 0.49
CA ALA A 201 4.75 -15.52 0.86
C ALA A 201 4.62 -15.66 2.38
N THR A 202 3.41 -15.90 2.87
CA THR A 202 3.18 -16.41 4.23
C THR A 202 2.77 -17.87 4.12
N VAL A 203 3.51 -18.77 4.75
CA VAL A 203 3.34 -20.23 4.64
C VAL A 203 3.18 -20.90 6.00
N GLU A 204 2.52 -22.06 6.01
CA GLU A 204 2.33 -22.90 7.21
C GLU A 204 3.18 -24.18 7.21
N GLU A 205 3.92 -24.42 6.13
CA GLU A 205 4.88 -25.54 6.01
C GLU A 205 6.30 -25.09 6.36
N ASP A 206 7.12 -26.01 6.85
CA ASP A 206 8.53 -25.78 7.22
C ASP A 206 9.49 -25.73 6.02
N ASN A 207 8.95 -25.58 4.82
CA ASN A 207 9.69 -25.52 3.57
C ASN A 207 8.99 -24.57 2.57
N PHE A 208 9.79 -23.93 1.71
CA PHE A 208 9.32 -23.10 0.61
C PHE A 208 9.66 -23.77 -0.72
N LEU A 209 8.68 -23.90 -1.60
CA LEU A 209 8.90 -24.46 -2.93
C LEU A 209 9.35 -23.35 -3.89
N LEU A 210 10.63 -23.40 -4.28
CA LEU A 210 11.23 -22.51 -5.26
C LEU A 210 11.16 -23.15 -6.64
N GLU A 211 10.30 -22.61 -7.49
CA GLU A 211 9.95 -23.13 -8.82
C GLU A 211 10.24 -22.08 -9.89
N GLY A 212 10.54 -22.55 -11.10
CA GLY A 212 10.87 -21.66 -12.20
C GLY A 212 11.43 -22.37 -13.40
N LYS A 213 11.99 -21.58 -14.32
CA LYS A 213 12.41 -22.03 -15.65
C LYS A 213 13.75 -21.43 -16.05
N LEU A 214 14.49 -22.17 -16.88
CA LEU A 214 15.66 -21.68 -17.59
C LEU A 214 15.29 -21.43 -19.05
N GLU A 215 15.14 -20.16 -19.40
CA GLU A 215 14.97 -19.75 -20.79
C GLU A 215 16.31 -19.90 -21.53
N HIS A 216 16.25 -20.26 -22.81
CA HIS A 216 17.43 -20.60 -23.63
C HIS A 216 18.31 -21.73 -23.04
N PHE A 217 17.70 -22.70 -22.35
CA PHE A 217 18.40 -23.87 -21.79
C PHE A 217 19.22 -24.66 -22.82
N HIS A 218 20.54 -24.77 -22.61
CA HIS A 218 21.44 -25.52 -23.49
C HIS A 218 21.80 -26.90 -22.92
N LYS A 219 21.36 -27.98 -23.57
CA LYS A 219 21.54 -29.38 -23.09
C LYS A 219 23.00 -29.87 -22.95
N ASN A 220 23.97 -29.12 -23.49
CA ASN A 220 25.41 -29.39 -23.39
C ASN A 220 26.10 -28.63 -22.25
N LYS A 221 25.39 -27.74 -21.56
CA LYS A 221 25.84 -26.95 -20.41
C LYS A 221 25.43 -27.61 -19.09
N LYS A 222 26.05 -27.19 -17.98
CA LYS A 222 25.61 -27.54 -16.63
C LYS A 222 25.02 -26.32 -15.94
N TYR A 223 23.85 -26.50 -15.33
CA TYR A 223 23.16 -25.46 -14.59
C TYR A 223 22.95 -25.87 -13.15
N GLU A 224 23.27 -24.95 -12.25
CA GLU A 224 23.11 -25.10 -10.80
C GLU A 224 22.44 -23.82 -10.27
N LEU A 225 21.49 -23.96 -9.35
CA LEU A 225 21.00 -22.85 -8.53
C LEU A 225 21.80 -22.83 -7.24
N ARG A 226 22.51 -21.74 -6.97
CA ARG A 226 23.01 -21.43 -5.62
C ARG A 226 21.91 -20.71 -4.86
N ILE A 227 21.47 -21.31 -3.76
CA ILE A 227 20.40 -20.79 -2.92
C ILE A 227 20.98 -20.47 -1.54
N MET A 228 21.02 -19.18 -1.20
CA MET A 228 21.39 -18.68 0.12
C MET A 228 20.12 -18.41 0.92
N TYR A 229 19.90 -19.11 2.03
CA TYR A 229 18.70 -18.96 2.84
C TYR A 229 19.03 -18.81 4.33
N GLY A 230 18.25 -18.01 5.06
CA GLY A 230 18.43 -17.76 6.49
C GLY A 230 17.32 -16.90 7.09
N ASP A 231 17.31 -16.77 8.40
CA ASP A 231 16.30 -16.02 9.17
C ASP A 231 16.56 -14.49 9.23
N GLY A 232 17.62 -14.05 8.56
CA GLY A 232 18.04 -12.65 8.49
C GLY A 232 19.20 -12.31 9.43
N ARG A 233 19.52 -13.15 10.43
CA ARG A 233 20.79 -13.08 11.18
C ARG A 233 21.95 -13.55 10.32
N GLU A 234 23.10 -12.89 10.39
CA GLU A 234 24.28 -13.20 9.55
C GLU A 234 24.74 -14.66 9.74
N GLU A 235 24.78 -15.13 10.98
CA GLU A 235 25.13 -16.50 11.36
C GLU A 235 24.08 -17.57 11.02
N SER A 236 22.87 -17.16 10.60
CA SER A 236 21.81 -18.10 10.21
C SER A 236 21.93 -18.60 8.76
N PHE A 237 22.59 -17.82 7.90
CA PHE A 237 22.58 -18.06 6.46
C PHE A 237 23.34 -19.35 6.09
N ARG A 238 22.70 -20.15 5.22
CA ARG A 238 23.22 -21.41 4.69
C ARG A 238 23.16 -21.38 3.18
N GLU A 239 24.11 -22.05 2.55
CA GLU A 239 24.10 -22.31 1.11
C GLU A 239 23.55 -23.72 0.85
N MET A 240 22.73 -23.86 -0.20
CA MET A 240 22.45 -25.13 -0.84
C MET A 240 22.58 -25.00 -2.36
N THR A 241 22.96 -26.09 -3.03
CA THR A 241 23.10 -26.15 -4.48
C THR A 241 22.08 -27.14 -5.05
N ALA A 242 21.30 -26.72 -6.04
CA ALA A 242 20.35 -27.57 -6.74
C ALA A 242 20.71 -27.69 -8.22
N PHE A 243 20.88 -28.93 -8.73
CA PHE A 243 21.18 -29.17 -10.14
C PHE A 243 19.92 -29.04 -11.00
N VAL A 244 19.99 -28.23 -12.05
CA VAL A 244 18.87 -28.02 -13.00
C VAL A 244 19.11 -28.85 -14.26
N ALA A 245 18.44 -30.01 -14.33
CA ALA A 245 18.60 -30.99 -15.41
C ALA A 245 17.68 -30.75 -16.63
N SER A 246 16.80 -29.76 -16.56
CA SER A 246 15.73 -29.48 -17.53
C SER A 246 15.39 -27.99 -17.60
N GLU A 247 14.61 -27.61 -18.61
CA GLU A 247 14.07 -26.25 -18.79
C GLU A 247 13.24 -25.73 -17.61
N SER A 248 12.77 -26.61 -16.71
CA SER A 248 12.08 -26.24 -15.46
C SER A 248 12.73 -26.90 -14.25
N PHE A 249 12.60 -26.27 -13.09
CA PHE A 249 13.06 -26.76 -11.80
C PHE A 249 11.99 -26.55 -10.71
N SER A 250 12.11 -27.34 -9.64
CA SER A 250 11.34 -27.20 -8.41
C SER A 250 12.24 -27.67 -7.25
N VAL A 251 12.48 -26.79 -6.28
CA VAL A 251 13.46 -27.00 -5.20
C VAL A 251 12.82 -26.63 -3.87
N SER A 252 12.74 -27.58 -2.94
CA SER A 252 12.27 -27.32 -1.58
C SER A 252 13.41 -26.73 -0.74
N VAL A 253 13.20 -25.50 -0.25
CA VAL A 253 14.13 -24.73 0.60
C VAL A 253 13.65 -24.81 2.05
N PRO A 254 14.47 -25.30 3.02
CA PRO A 254 14.05 -25.39 4.41
C PRO A 254 13.85 -24.01 5.05
N LEU A 255 12.80 -23.87 5.88
CA LEU A 255 12.46 -22.65 6.60
C LEU A 255 12.70 -22.79 8.10
N THR A 256 12.99 -21.66 8.74
CA THR A 256 12.96 -21.49 10.20
C THR A 256 11.69 -20.72 10.58
N LEU A 257 11.09 -21.02 11.73
CA LEU A 257 9.87 -20.34 12.18
C LEU A 257 10.10 -18.82 12.27
N GLY A 258 9.22 -18.03 11.64
CA GLY A 258 9.33 -16.59 11.49
C GLY A 258 9.76 -16.16 10.08
N ALA A 259 10.48 -15.04 10.00
CA ALA A 259 10.98 -14.50 8.74
C ALA A 259 12.11 -15.34 8.16
N ASN A 260 12.10 -15.56 6.84
CA ASN A 260 13.15 -16.20 6.06
C ASN A 260 13.43 -15.36 4.82
N TYR A 261 14.71 -15.27 4.47
CA TYR A 261 15.20 -14.57 3.29
C TYR A 261 15.96 -15.55 2.43
N ILE A 262 15.53 -15.70 1.17
CA ILE A 262 16.05 -16.69 0.23
C ILE A 262 16.55 -15.94 -1.00
N ASP A 263 17.86 -15.91 -1.23
CA ASP A 263 18.45 -15.45 -2.48
C ASP A 263 18.76 -16.67 -3.38
N CYS A 264 18.27 -16.66 -4.62
CA CYS A 264 18.59 -17.65 -5.64
C CYS A 264 19.41 -17.00 -6.76
N THR A 265 20.52 -17.63 -7.16
CA THR A 265 21.34 -17.18 -8.30
C THR A 265 21.71 -18.38 -9.18
N LEU A 266 21.63 -18.21 -10.49
CA LEU A 266 22.01 -19.21 -11.48
C LEU A 266 23.53 -19.28 -11.65
N VAL A 267 24.04 -20.50 -11.80
CA VAL A 267 25.43 -20.82 -12.13
C VAL A 267 25.45 -21.67 -13.39
N GLU A 268 26.16 -21.23 -14.44
CA GLU A 268 26.41 -22.00 -15.67
C GLU A 268 27.88 -22.46 -15.70
N ASP A 269 28.12 -23.77 -15.88
CA ASP A 269 29.46 -24.37 -15.97
C ASP A 269 30.43 -23.98 -14.82
N GLY A 270 29.89 -23.62 -13.65
CA GLY A 270 30.64 -23.15 -12.48
C GLY A 270 30.87 -21.63 -12.42
N ILE A 271 30.30 -20.85 -13.35
CA ILE A 271 30.34 -19.38 -13.39
C ILE A 271 28.97 -18.83 -12.97
N GLU A 272 28.95 -17.95 -11.98
CA GLU A 272 27.74 -17.30 -11.50
C GLU A 272 27.24 -16.22 -12.48
N ILE A 273 25.96 -16.26 -12.80
CA ILE A 273 25.30 -15.29 -13.69
C ILE A 273 24.82 -14.11 -12.82
N SER A 274 25.59 -13.03 -12.76
CA SER A 274 25.37 -11.89 -11.85
C SER A 274 23.96 -11.32 -11.85
N ASP A 275 23.32 -11.31 -13.03
CA ASP A 275 22.03 -10.64 -13.25
C ASP A 275 20.84 -11.60 -13.04
N SER A 276 21.11 -12.83 -12.61
CA SER A 276 20.08 -13.86 -12.34
C SER A 276 19.62 -13.91 -10.89
N LYS A 277 20.05 -12.95 -10.04
CA LYS A 277 19.73 -12.96 -8.62
C LYS A 277 18.27 -12.60 -8.36
N HIS A 278 17.51 -13.56 -7.87
CA HIS A 278 16.15 -13.39 -7.34
C HIS A 278 16.14 -13.48 -5.82
N THR A 279 15.24 -12.75 -5.16
CA THR A 279 15.09 -12.75 -3.69
C THR A 279 13.63 -13.05 -3.33
N HIS A 280 13.43 -13.97 -2.40
CA HIS A 280 12.13 -14.29 -1.81
C HIS A 280 12.16 -13.99 -0.30
N ILE A 281 11.06 -13.46 0.19
CA ILE A 281 10.87 -13.04 1.58
C ILE A 281 9.66 -13.80 2.11
N VAL A 282 9.93 -14.84 2.91
CA VAL A 282 8.94 -15.85 3.29
C VAL A 282 8.73 -15.82 4.80
N PHE A 283 7.49 -15.65 5.26
CA PHE A 283 7.14 -15.83 6.66
C PHE A 283 6.56 -17.21 6.90
N TYR A 284 7.29 -18.06 7.62
CA TYR A 284 6.79 -19.35 8.09
C TYR A 284 6.11 -19.15 9.45
N LYS A 285 4.79 -19.44 9.53
CA LYS A 285 4.03 -19.49 10.78
C LYS A 285 3.53 -20.89 11.08
N GLN A 286 3.22 -21.19 12.34
CA GLN A 286 2.53 -22.44 12.68
C GLN A 286 1.06 -22.34 12.27
N THR A 287 0.49 -23.42 11.71
CA THR A 287 -0.95 -23.50 11.44
C THR A 287 -1.76 -23.19 12.69
N SER A 288 -2.65 -22.20 12.58
CA SER A 288 -3.63 -21.90 13.62
C SER A 288 -4.89 -22.75 13.42
N ASN A 289 -5.31 -23.45 14.47
CA ASN A 289 -6.61 -24.12 14.53
C ASN A 289 -7.71 -23.23 15.15
N GLN A 290 -7.43 -21.95 15.42
CA GLN A 290 -8.44 -21.03 15.91
C GLN A 290 -9.42 -20.67 14.77
N PRO A 291 -10.73 -20.54 15.04
CA PRO A 291 -11.68 -19.99 14.08
C PRO A 291 -11.24 -18.60 13.62
N LYS A 292 -11.21 -18.37 12.30
CA LYS A 292 -10.87 -17.06 11.74
C LYS A 292 -11.93 -16.03 12.12
N GLU A 293 -11.47 -14.90 12.63
CA GLU A 293 -12.34 -13.80 13.03
C GLU A 293 -12.59 -12.88 11.83
N ILE A 294 -13.88 -12.70 11.51
CA ILE A 294 -14.35 -11.83 10.43
C ILE A 294 -15.01 -10.62 11.09
N ILE A 295 -14.39 -9.44 10.94
CA ILE A 295 -14.81 -8.18 11.54
C ILE A 295 -15.41 -7.28 10.47
N MET A 296 -16.63 -6.79 10.64
CA MET A 296 -17.20 -5.74 9.80
C MET A 296 -16.95 -4.37 10.43
N TRP A 297 -16.30 -3.44 9.72
CA TRP A 297 -16.19 -2.05 10.16
C TRP A 297 -17.49 -1.30 9.88
N ALA A 298 -17.87 -0.41 10.79
CA ALA A 298 -18.99 0.49 10.63
C ALA A 298 -18.62 1.89 11.13
N GLU A 299 -18.31 2.80 10.21
CA GLU A 299 -18.09 4.22 10.49
C GLU A 299 -19.39 4.87 10.99
N GLN A 300 -19.21 5.74 11.97
CA GLN A 300 -20.25 6.35 12.81
C GLN A 300 -21.37 6.99 12.00
N TYR A 301 -21.05 7.87 11.05
CA TYR A 301 -22.02 8.73 10.37
C TYR A 301 -22.62 8.09 9.13
N VAL A 302 -21.82 7.43 8.29
CA VAL A 302 -22.29 6.85 7.02
C VAL A 302 -23.28 5.69 7.26
N ASN A 303 -23.15 5.00 8.38
CA ASN A 303 -24.07 3.91 8.78
C ASN A 303 -25.24 4.38 9.67
N ALA A 304 -25.24 5.61 10.18
CA ALA A 304 -26.25 6.08 11.14
C ALA A 304 -27.68 6.00 10.61
N GLU A 305 -27.92 6.46 9.37
CA GLU A 305 -29.27 6.50 8.79
C GLU A 305 -29.85 5.10 8.58
N THR A 306 -29.01 4.12 8.21
CA THR A 306 -29.43 2.72 8.03
C THR A 306 -29.58 1.98 9.36
N THR A 307 -29.10 2.51 10.49
CA THR A 307 -29.07 1.85 11.80
C THR A 307 -29.78 2.62 12.93
N LYS A 308 -30.52 3.69 12.64
CA LYS A 308 -31.16 4.56 13.65
C LYS A 308 -32.33 4.00 14.48
N THR A 309 -32.71 2.72 14.34
CA THR A 309 -33.73 2.08 15.18
C THR A 309 -33.31 0.66 15.56
N VAL A 310 -33.85 0.15 16.67
CA VAL A 310 -33.55 -1.20 17.18
C VAL A 310 -33.81 -2.27 16.12
N GLU A 311 -34.94 -2.19 15.42
CA GLU A 311 -35.33 -3.19 14.41
C GLU A 311 -34.39 -3.17 13.19
N ARG A 312 -33.83 -2.00 12.85
CA ARG A 312 -32.82 -1.87 11.79
C ARG A 312 -31.48 -2.48 12.22
N ILE A 313 -31.06 -2.22 13.46
CA ILE A 313 -29.85 -2.79 14.07
C ILE A 313 -29.96 -4.32 14.13
N GLU A 314 -31.06 -4.86 14.67
CA GLU A 314 -31.30 -6.31 14.76
C GLU A 314 -31.29 -6.99 13.37
N SER A 315 -31.97 -6.39 12.39
CA SER A 315 -32.02 -6.90 11.01
C SER A 315 -30.64 -6.92 10.34
N LEU A 316 -29.85 -5.85 10.50
CA LEU A 316 -28.46 -5.76 10.05
C LEU A 316 -27.61 -6.87 10.68
N ILE A 317 -27.67 -7.01 12.00
CA ILE A 317 -26.83 -7.94 12.76
C ILE A 317 -27.16 -9.40 12.40
N GLN A 318 -28.43 -9.72 12.22
CA GLN A 318 -28.84 -11.04 11.73
C GLN A 318 -28.34 -11.29 10.29
N THR A 319 -28.41 -10.28 9.41
CA THR A 319 -27.89 -10.37 8.04
C THR A 319 -26.37 -10.60 8.03
N ALA A 320 -25.62 -9.87 8.84
CA ALA A 320 -24.17 -9.98 8.98
C ALA A 320 -23.77 -11.37 9.52
N LYS A 321 -24.45 -11.85 10.57
CA LYS A 321 -24.27 -13.20 11.11
C LYS A 321 -24.52 -14.29 10.05
N ASP A 322 -25.60 -14.16 9.28
CA ASP A 322 -25.94 -15.10 8.21
C ASP A 322 -24.95 -15.09 7.03
N ALA A 323 -24.17 -14.01 6.89
CA ALA A 323 -23.06 -13.89 5.95
C ALA A 323 -21.71 -14.44 6.48
N GLY A 324 -21.61 -14.73 7.79
CA GLY A 324 -20.39 -15.22 8.42
C GLY A 324 -19.56 -14.16 9.18
N ILE A 325 -20.09 -12.95 9.36
CA ILE A 325 -19.46 -11.94 10.24
C ILE A 325 -19.49 -12.45 11.69
N THR A 326 -18.40 -12.23 12.42
CA THR A 326 -18.21 -12.71 13.81
C THR A 326 -18.10 -11.57 14.83
N ALA A 327 -17.75 -10.38 14.38
CA ALA A 327 -17.65 -9.17 15.19
C ALA A 327 -17.89 -7.91 14.36
N PHE A 328 -18.20 -6.81 15.04
CA PHE A 328 -18.18 -5.47 14.46
C PHE A 328 -17.05 -4.63 15.09
N ALA A 329 -16.40 -3.82 14.27
CA ALA A 329 -15.62 -2.66 14.70
C ALA A 329 -16.50 -1.42 14.47
N LEU A 330 -17.03 -0.84 15.55
CA LEU A 330 -17.97 0.29 15.47
C LEU A 330 -17.25 1.57 15.92
N ASP A 331 -17.24 2.59 15.07
CA ASP A 331 -16.67 3.89 15.45
C ASP A 331 -17.54 4.58 16.50
N VAL A 332 -17.08 4.53 17.76
CA VAL A 332 -17.73 5.21 18.89
C VAL A 332 -17.26 6.65 19.05
N LYS A 333 -16.12 6.99 18.45
CA LYS A 333 -15.59 8.34 18.22
C LYS A 333 -15.02 8.39 16.79
N GLY A 334 -15.78 8.96 15.85
CA GLY A 334 -15.30 9.33 14.52
C GLY A 334 -14.41 10.57 14.55
N CYS A 335 -13.92 10.99 13.38
CA CYS A 335 -12.94 12.09 13.24
C CYS A 335 -13.43 13.44 13.80
N GLU A 336 -14.73 13.74 13.77
CA GLU A 336 -15.31 14.97 14.33
C GLU A 336 -15.40 14.99 15.87
N GLY A 337 -15.05 13.90 16.55
CA GLY A 337 -14.99 13.82 18.00
C GLY A 337 -16.33 13.54 18.71
N TYR A 338 -17.42 13.33 17.98
CA TYR A 338 -18.74 13.09 18.58
C TYR A 338 -18.84 11.66 19.16
N ALA A 339 -19.58 11.49 20.25
CA ALA A 339 -19.85 10.17 20.80
C ALA A 339 -20.97 9.46 20.01
N ALA A 340 -20.77 8.18 19.70
CA ALA A 340 -21.81 7.30 19.15
C ALA A 340 -22.73 6.71 20.24
N TYR A 341 -22.74 7.33 21.42
CA TYR A 341 -23.37 6.83 22.63
C TYR A 341 -23.84 7.99 23.51
N ARG A 342 -24.92 7.82 24.29
CA ARG A 342 -25.55 8.94 25.03
C ARG A 342 -25.03 9.16 26.44
N LYS A 343 -24.41 8.16 27.08
CA LYS A 343 -23.95 8.23 28.48
C LYS A 343 -22.55 8.85 28.59
N SER A 344 -22.37 10.05 28.00
CA SER A 344 -21.11 10.79 28.12
C SER A 344 -21.01 11.51 29.48
N THR A 345 -20.78 10.75 30.55
CA THR A 345 -20.90 11.21 31.94
C THR A 345 -19.62 11.81 32.53
N LEU A 346 -18.45 11.58 31.93
CA LEU A 346 -17.16 12.07 32.42
C LEU A 346 -16.64 13.24 31.58
N THR A 347 -16.83 13.17 30.27
CA THR A 347 -16.32 14.13 29.29
C THR A 347 -17.39 15.12 28.81
N ASN A 348 -18.67 14.75 28.89
CA ASN A 348 -19.81 15.55 28.41
C ASN A 348 -19.69 15.92 26.92
N VAL A 349 -19.08 15.06 26.11
CA VAL A 349 -19.03 15.26 24.66
C VAL A 349 -20.42 15.10 24.06
N LYS A 350 -20.67 15.86 22.99
CA LYS A 350 -21.94 15.83 22.27
C LYS A 350 -22.19 14.47 21.63
N TYR A 351 -23.46 14.08 21.55
CA TYR A 351 -23.90 12.91 20.81
C TYR A 351 -23.87 13.18 19.30
N MET A 352 -23.62 12.16 18.49
CA MET A 352 -23.48 12.26 17.02
C MET A 352 -24.62 13.01 16.28
N THR A 353 -25.85 13.00 16.80
CA THR A 353 -26.97 13.78 16.21
C THR A 353 -26.84 15.29 16.38
N GLU A 354 -25.93 15.76 17.24
CA GLU A 354 -25.63 17.18 17.50
C GLU A 354 -24.50 17.72 16.59
N THR A 355 -24.17 16.99 15.52
CA THR A 355 -23.32 17.49 14.43
C THR A 355 -23.80 18.84 13.90
N THR A 356 -22.85 19.75 13.69
CA THR A 356 -23.12 21.04 13.05
C THR A 356 -23.08 20.95 11.53
N ASN A 357 -22.63 19.82 10.97
CA ASN A 357 -22.58 19.58 9.53
C ASN A 357 -23.96 19.16 8.99
N PRO A 358 -24.63 19.99 8.15
CA PRO A 358 -25.97 19.69 7.65
C PRO A 358 -26.03 18.48 6.71
N LYS A 359 -24.89 17.99 6.20
CA LYS A 359 -24.82 16.75 5.41
C LYS A 359 -24.79 15.48 6.27
N LYS A 360 -24.44 15.61 7.56
CA LYS A 360 -24.38 14.54 8.55
C LYS A 360 -25.58 14.57 9.53
N ALA A 361 -26.48 15.55 9.43
CA ALA A 361 -27.60 15.70 10.35
C ALA A 361 -28.71 14.63 10.13
N PHE A 362 -29.00 13.86 11.18
CA PHE A 362 -30.12 12.90 11.24
C PHE A 362 -30.75 12.91 12.64
N GLN A 363 -31.90 12.24 12.79
CA GLN A 363 -32.58 12.04 14.08
C GLN A 363 -32.48 10.58 14.51
N MET A 364 -32.23 10.36 15.81
CA MET A 364 -32.09 9.02 16.40
C MET A 364 -32.39 9.10 17.89
N GLU A 365 -33.52 8.53 18.33
CA GLU A 365 -33.97 8.62 19.73
C GLU A 365 -33.23 7.64 20.66
N ILE A 366 -32.76 6.51 20.12
CA ILE A 366 -32.03 5.48 20.88
C ILE A 366 -30.63 5.95 21.29
N ASP A 367 -30.04 5.26 22.27
CA ASP A 367 -28.58 5.23 22.47
C ASP A 367 -28.01 4.19 21.50
N PHE A 368 -27.35 4.65 20.44
CA PHE A 368 -26.95 3.80 19.32
C PHE A 368 -26.06 2.63 19.75
N LEU A 369 -24.96 2.93 20.45
CA LEU A 369 -24.05 1.91 20.94
C LEU A 369 -24.72 0.91 21.90
N GLU A 370 -25.60 1.38 22.79
CA GLU A 370 -26.28 0.49 23.74
C GLU A 370 -27.12 -0.57 23.02
N GLU A 371 -27.94 -0.15 22.06
CA GLU A 371 -28.80 -1.07 21.32
C GLU A 371 -28.01 -1.93 20.32
N PHE A 372 -26.92 -1.40 19.74
CA PHE A 372 -26.02 -2.18 18.89
C PHE A 372 -25.32 -3.32 19.65
N VAL A 373 -24.77 -3.04 20.84
CA VAL A 373 -24.13 -4.07 21.69
C VAL A 373 -25.15 -5.13 22.11
N LYS A 374 -26.35 -4.72 22.58
CA LYS A 374 -27.43 -5.66 22.97
C LYS A 374 -27.79 -6.62 21.83
N ALA A 375 -28.06 -6.10 20.63
CA ALA A 375 -28.47 -6.90 19.49
C ALA A 375 -27.35 -7.82 18.98
N ALA A 376 -26.09 -7.35 19.00
CA ALA A 376 -24.93 -8.13 18.61
C ALA A 376 -24.70 -9.31 19.57
N HIS A 377 -24.71 -9.04 20.87
CA HIS A 377 -24.57 -10.05 21.92
C HIS A 377 -25.71 -11.07 21.92
N ALA A 378 -26.96 -10.63 21.74
CA ALA A 378 -28.11 -11.52 21.57
C ALA A 378 -27.97 -12.45 20.35
N SER A 379 -27.22 -12.01 19.34
CA SER A 379 -26.89 -12.79 18.15
C SER A 379 -25.60 -13.62 18.28
N GLY A 380 -24.82 -13.43 19.34
CA GLY A 380 -23.51 -14.08 19.55
C GLY A 380 -22.36 -13.45 18.77
N LEU A 381 -22.49 -12.20 18.32
CA LEU A 381 -21.43 -11.41 17.71
C LEU A 381 -20.77 -10.49 18.75
N ARG A 382 -19.48 -10.19 18.56
CA ARG A 382 -18.73 -9.22 19.38
C ARG A 382 -18.85 -7.80 18.83
N VAL A 383 -18.67 -6.79 19.69
CA VAL A 383 -18.57 -5.37 19.32
C VAL A 383 -17.32 -4.75 19.92
N TYR A 384 -16.39 -4.36 19.07
CA TYR A 384 -15.23 -3.57 19.44
C TYR A 384 -15.51 -2.08 19.18
N ALA A 385 -15.22 -1.25 20.16
CA ALA A 385 -15.41 0.18 20.09
C ALA A 385 -14.15 0.87 19.53
N SER A 386 -14.26 1.38 18.30
CA SER A 386 -13.18 2.14 17.66
C SER A 386 -13.20 3.61 18.05
N PHE A 387 -12.01 4.13 18.38
CA PHE A 387 -11.77 5.55 18.63
C PHE A 387 -10.74 6.07 17.65
N ASN A 388 -11.09 7.14 16.93
CA ASN A 388 -10.13 8.00 16.26
C ASN A 388 -9.42 8.86 17.31
N PHE A 389 -8.39 8.31 17.96
CA PHE A 389 -7.85 8.87 19.21
C PHE A 389 -7.31 10.29 19.08
N PHE A 390 -6.39 10.58 18.15
CA PHE A 390 -5.77 11.91 18.05
C PHE A 390 -6.36 12.80 16.96
N VAL A 391 -7.67 12.68 16.71
CA VAL A 391 -8.47 13.60 15.88
C VAL A 391 -9.69 14.07 16.67
N GLU A 392 -9.96 15.37 16.68
CA GLU A 392 -11.08 15.99 17.41
C GLU A 392 -11.81 17.06 16.57
N GLY A 393 -11.91 16.86 15.25
CA GLY A 393 -12.61 17.80 14.37
C GLY A 393 -12.40 17.59 12.87
N ASN A 394 -13.33 18.13 12.08
CA ASN A 394 -13.26 18.21 10.63
C ASN A 394 -13.22 19.68 10.20
N ILE A 395 -12.01 20.18 9.90
CA ILE A 395 -11.74 21.57 9.55
C ILE A 395 -12.45 21.94 8.25
N ALA A 396 -12.44 21.05 7.25
CA ALA A 396 -13.01 21.30 5.93
C ALA A 396 -14.54 21.50 5.95
N SER A 397 -15.24 21.01 6.97
CA SER A 397 -16.69 21.24 7.17
C SER A 397 -17.02 22.09 8.40
N ASN A 398 -16.00 22.54 9.14
CA ASN A 398 -16.12 23.23 10.43
C ASN A 398 -17.05 22.48 11.41
N ASP A 399 -16.84 21.17 11.56
CA ASP A 399 -17.65 20.31 12.44
C ASP A 399 -16.77 19.70 13.54
N PHE A 400 -17.12 20.00 14.79
CA PHE A 400 -16.36 19.61 15.98
C PHE A 400 -17.32 19.35 17.16
N ALA A 401 -17.17 18.20 17.82
CA ALA A 401 -17.92 17.91 19.04
C ALA A 401 -17.56 18.87 20.18
N ILE A 402 -16.27 19.12 20.34
CA ILE A 402 -15.67 20.10 21.26
C ILE A 402 -15.30 21.32 20.42
N ASP A 403 -15.57 22.55 20.88
CA ASP A 403 -15.24 23.78 20.15
C ASP A 403 -13.73 24.12 20.23
N LEU A 404 -12.90 23.18 19.77
CA LEU A 404 -11.45 23.20 19.90
C LEU A 404 -10.81 24.50 19.42
N PRO A 405 -11.19 25.10 18.26
CA PRO A 405 -10.61 26.36 17.81
C PRO A 405 -10.79 27.53 18.79
N ASN A 406 -11.84 27.52 19.62
CA ASN A 406 -12.14 28.60 20.56
C ASN A 406 -11.82 28.24 22.02
N THR A 407 -11.82 26.94 22.40
CA THR A 407 -11.64 26.50 23.79
C THR A 407 -10.30 25.85 24.09
N HIS A 408 -9.74 25.11 23.13
CA HIS A 408 -8.48 24.36 23.26
C HIS A 408 -7.59 24.44 22.00
N PRO A 409 -7.31 25.65 21.45
CA PRO A 409 -6.49 25.78 20.24
C PRO A 409 -5.03 25.31 20.45
N ASP A 410 -4.58 25.20 21.70
CA ASP A 410 -3.29 24.65 22.11
C ASP A 410 -3.22 23.11 22.07
N TRP A 411 -4.34 22.43 21.91
CA TRP A 411 -4.38 20.98 21.64
C TRP A 411 -4.05 20.65 20.18
N ALA A 412 -4.31 21.57 19.25
CA ALA A 412 -4.12 21.36 17.82
C ALA A 412 -2.64 21.12 17.46
N GLU A 413 -2.36 20.21 16.52
CA GLU A 413 -0.99 20.00 16.03
C GLU A 413 -0.42 21.26 15.35
N VAL A 414 0.85 21.54 15.60
CA VAL A 414 1.66 22.56 14.93
C VAL A 414 2.52 21.89 13.88
N LEU A 415 2.40 22.34 12.63
CA LEU A 415 3.05 21.79 11.47
C LEU A 415 4.31 22.57 11.10
N HIS A 416 5.33 21.87 10.57
CA HIS A 416 6.52 22.45 9.97
C HIS A 416 6.61 22.02 8.49
N VAL A 417 5.97 22.79 7.60
CA VAL A 417 5.60 22.38 6.23
C VAL A 417 6.16 23.33 5.15
N PRO A 418 6.43 22.84 3.92
CA PRO A 418 6.93 23.68 2.83
C PRO A 418 5.93 24.72 2.33
N GLU A 419 4.61 24.45 2.40
CA GLU A 419 3.56 25.38 2.00
C GLU A 419 3.57 26.67 2.83
N ASP A 420 4.04 26.58 4.08
CA ASP A 420 4.27 27.71 4.98
C ASP A 420 5.73 28.18 5.01
N GLN A 421 6.54 27.82 4.01
CA GLN A 421 7.95 28.24 3.88
C GLN A 421 8.82 27.81 5.09
N GLY A 422 8.42 26.74 5.79
CA GLY A 422 9.06 26.30 7.03
C GLY A 422 8.71 27.12 8.28
N GLU A 423 7.70 28.01 8.21
CA GLU A 423 7.11 28.59 9.43
C GLU A 423 6.35 27.51 10.22
N LEU A 424 6.38 27.60 11.56
CA LEU A 424 5.60 26.73 12.44
C LEU A 424 4.19 27.30 12.60
N LYS A 425 3.15 26.55 12.19
CA LYS A 425 1.75 26.98 12.28
C LYS A 425 0.82 25.88 12.77
N SER A 426 -0.23 26.25 13.50
CA SER A 426 -1.30 25.32 13.85
C SER A 426 -1.95 24.74 12.59
N VAL A 427 -2.41 23.49 12.66
CA VAL A 427 -3.29 22.86 11.65
C VAL A 427 -4.58 23.67 11.42
N LEU A 428 -4.96 24.55 12.36
CA LEU A 428 -6.08 25.50 12.22
C LEU A 428 -5.74 26.75 11.37
N GLU A 429 -4.46 27.04 11.12
CA GLU A 429 -3.97 28.30 10.53
C GLU A 429 -3.01 28.11 9.33
N THR A 430 -2.56 26.88 9.09
CA THR A 430 -1.62 26.52 8.03
C THR A 430 -2.19 26.77 6.62
N LYS A 431 -1.30 27.02 5.65
CA LYS A 431 -1.65 27.01 4.22
C LYS A 431 -1.78 25.60 3.64
N ARG A 432 -1.23 24.60 4.31
CA ARG A 432 -1.37 23.20 3.89
C ARG A 432 -2.85 22.83 3.94
N ASN A 433 -3.35 22.17 2.89
CA ASN A 433 -4.72 21.69 2.90
C ASN A 433 -4.84 20.60 3.99
N CYS A 434 -5.70 20.83 4.98
CA CYS A 434 -5.91 19.92 6.11
C CYS A 434 -7.42 19.69 6.30
N MET A 435 -7.87 18.45 6.10
CA MET A 435 -9.30 18.11 6.25
C MET A 435 -9.70 17.91 7.71
N LEU A 436 -8.81 17.34 8.52
CA LEU A 436 -9.06 16.92 9.89
C LEU A 436 -8.20 17.73 10.88
N CYS A 437 -8.74 17.96 12.07
CA CYS A 437 -8.03 18.58 13.17
C CYS A 437 -7.38 17.49 14.04
N TYR A 438 -6.11 17.19 13.74
CA TYR A 438 -5.31 16.35 14.63
C TYR A 438 -4.89 17.14 15.88
N VAL A 439 -4.89 16.44 17.00
CA VAL A 439 -4.50 16.96 18.31
C VAL A 439 -3.20 16.33 18.76
N ASN A 440 -2.30 17.14 19.31
CA ASN A 440 -0.92 16.75 19.62
C ASN A 440 -0.86 15.54 20.59
N PRO A 441 -0.40 14.36 20.14
CA PRO A 441 -0.28 13.18 20.98
C PRO A 441 0.69 13.34 22.17
N ALA A 442 1.61 14.30 22.12
CA ALA A 442 2.51 14.61 23.23
C ALA A 442 1.88 15.52 24.29
N ASN A 443 0.74 16.17 24.01
CA ASN A 443 0.03 16.95 25.02
C ASN A 443 -0.62 16.00 26.05
N LYS A 444 -0.21 16.13 27.31
CA LYS A 444 -0.71 15.27 28.39
C LYS A 444 -2.21 15.47 28.65
N GLU A 445 -2.72 16.68 28.46
CA GLU A 445 -4.16 16.96 28.63
C GLU A 445 -4.99 16.21 27.58
N VAL A 446 -4.58 16.27 26.31
CA VAL A 446 -5.16 15.48 25.21
C VAL A 446 -5.13 13.99 25.54
N GLN A 447 -3.98 13.43 25.94
CA GLN A 447 -3.91 12.02 26.34
C GLN A 447 -4.82 11.68 27.53
N ASP A 448 -4.90 12.55 28.54
CA ASP A 448 -5.74 12.32 29.72
C ASP A 448 -7.23 12.38 29.37
N PHE A 449 -7.63 13.27 28.46
CA PHE A 449 -8.98 13.41 27.94
C PHE A 449 -9.40 12.17 27.13
N GLU A 450 -8.58 11.72 26.18
CA GLU A 450 -8.84 10.50 25.41
C GLU A 450 -9.01 9.26 26.30
N LEU A 451 -8.15 9.09 27.31
CA LEU A 451 -8.27 7.99 28.27
C LEU A 451 -9.48 8.14 29.20
N LEU A 452 -10.01 9.36 29.37
CA LEU A 452 -11.27 9.60 30.09
C LEU A 452 -12.48 9.16 29.26
N ARG A 453 -12.46 9.36 27.93
CA ARG A 453 -13.47 8.84 26.99
C ARG A 453 -13.54 7.31 27.02
N VAL A 454 -12.39 6.63 27.10
CA VAL A 454 -12.35 5.16 27.22
C VAL A 454 -12.92 4.67 28.55
N LYS A 455 -12.62 5.34 29.67
CA LYS A 455 -13.21 4.99 30.97
C LYS A 455 -14.72 5.15 30.97
N GLU A 456 -15.20 6.29 30.45
CA GLU A 456 -16.61 6.59 30.27
C GLU A 456 -17.35 5.52 29.47
N LEU A 457 -16.76 5.05 28.37
CA LEU A 457 -17.27 3.94 27.59
C LEU A 457 -17.35 2.65 28.44
N LEU A 458 -16.24 2.25 29.06
CA LEU A 458 -16.16 0.97 29.78
C LEU A 458 -16.96 0.95 31.10
N ASP A 459 -17.26 2.12 31.68
CA ASP A 459 -18.18 2.28 32.82
C ASP A 459 -19.65 2.01 32.43
N ASN A 460 -20.02 2.26 31.17
CA ASN A 460 -21.42 2.39 30.74
C ASN A 460 -21.88 1.36 29.68
N TYR A 461 -20.96 0.68 29.00
CA TYR A 461 -21.26 -0.22 27.87
C TYR A 461 -20.42 -1.52 27.92
N GLU A 462 -21.05 -2.67 27.69
CA GLU A 462 -20.40 -3.99 27.77
C GLU A 462 -19.63 -4.38 26.48
N VAL A 463 -18.95 -3.43 25.83
CA VAL A 463 -18.19 -3.67 24.59
C VAL A 463 -17.07 -4.70 24.78
N ASP A 464 -16.83 -5.55 23.78
CA ASP A 464 -15.86 -6.66 23.83
C ASP A 464 -14.40 -6.21 23.71
N GLY A 465 -14.18 -4.96 23.33
CA GLY A 465 -12.85 -4.35 23.31
C GLY A 465 -12.84 -2.92 22.79
N VAL A 466 -11.63 -2.35 22.77
CA VAL A 466 -11.33 -1.00 22.28
C VAL A 466 -10.36 -1.13 21.09
N ILE A 467 -10.62 -0.40 20.00
CA ILE A 467 -9.70 -0.30 18.87
C ILE A 467 -9.04 1.08 18.87
N MET A 468 -7.71 1.06 18.82
CA MET A 468 -6.85 2.19 18.51
C MET A 468 -6.91 2.48 17.00
N ASP A 469 -7.79 3.38 16.57
CA ASP A 469 -7.72 4.04 15.26
C ASP A 469 -7.13 5.44 15.41
N ARG A 470 -6.53 5.96 14.33
CA ARG A 470 -5.80 7.25 14.26
C ARG A 470 -5.02 7.61 15.54
N THR A 471 -4.41 6.59 16.16
CA THR A 471 -3.62 6.74 17.39
C THR A 471 -2.19 7.10 17.01
N ARG A 472 -2.07 8.22 16.29
CA ARG A 472 -0.90 8.66 15.54
C ARG A 472 -0.92 10.18 15.40
N TYR A 473 0.22 10.76 15.09
CA TYR A 473 0.31 12.13 14.57
C TYR A 473 -0.29 12.20 13.15
N ASP A 474 -0.64 13.37 12.63
CA ASP A 474 -1.17 13.47 11.26
C ASP A 474 -0.18 12.90 10.23
N ASN A 475 1.04 13.43 10.20
CA ASN A 475 2.06 13.06 9.22
C ASN A 475 3.48 13.43 9.71
N GLN A 476 4.51 13.28 8.87
CA GLN A 476 5.91 13.57 9.25
C GLN A 476 6.22 15.02 9.60
N TYR A 477 5.37 15.96 9.19
CA TYR A 477 5.49 17.39 9.45
C TYR A 477 4.86 17.82 10.78
N ALA A 478 4.27 16.91 11.53
CA ALA A 478 3.68 17.13 12.85
C ALA A 478 4.40 16.30 13.94
N ASP A 479 4.42 16.67 15.21
CA ASP A 479 3.97 17.94 15.80
C ASP A 479 5.20 18.75 16.22
N PHE A 480 5.22 20.04 15.94
CA PHE A 480 6.30 20.99 16.26
C PHE A 480 5.89 22.04 17.30
N SER A 481 4.88 21.74 18.12
CA SER A 481 4.44 22.63 19.19
C SER A 481 5.51 22.76 20.30
N GLU A 482 5.40 23.81 21.11
CA GLU A 482 6.30 24.02 22.25
C GLU A 482 6.24 22.86 23.27
N VAL A 483 5.06 22.25 23.46
CA VAL A 483 4.87 21.08 24.33
C VAL A 483 5.70 19.89 23.86
N THR A 484 5.73 19.64 22.56
CA THR A 484 6.52 18.55 21.96
C THR A 484 8.00 18.89 21.93
N ARG A 485 8.36 20.15 21.66
CA ARG A 485 9.76 20.63 21.71
C ARG A 485 10.38 20.41 23.10
N ILE A 486 9.68 20.80 24.17
CA ILE A 486 10.16 20.64 25.56
C ILE A 486 10.41 19.16 25.89
N GLN A 487 9.50 18.27 25.50
CA GLN A 487 9.65 16.83 25.73
C GLN A 487 10.78 16.22 24.90
N PHE A 488 10.98 16.68 23.66
CA PHE A 488 12.09 16.24 22.83
C PHE A 488 13.45 16.67 23.40
N VAL A 489 13.54 17.88 23.97
CA VAL A 489 14.77 18.35 24.66
C VAL A 489 15.13 17.44 25.84
N GLU A 490 14.17 17.07 26.69
CA GLU A 490 14.44 16.15 27.82
C GLU A 490 14.76 14.72 27.35
N TYR A 491 14.13 14.25 26.25
CA TYR A 491 14.50 12.99 25.60
C TYR A 491 15.95 13.01 25.07
N LEU A 492 16.36 14.06 24.35
CA LEU A 492 17.73 14.21 23.83
C LEU A 492 18.76 14.26 24.96
N LYS A 493 18.47 15.00 26.03
CA LYS A 493 19.29 15.10 27.24
C LYS A 493 19.52 13.74 27.90
N SER A 494 18.51 12.85 27.89
CA SER A 494 18.67 11.46 28.36
C SER A 494 19.66 10.63 27.52
N LYS A 495 19.89 11.04 26.26
CA LYS A 495 20.88 10.46 25.34
C LYS A 495 22.20 11.24 25.26
N GLY A 496 22.39 12.27 26.10
CA GLY A 496 23.57 13.14 26.03
C GLY A 496 23.64 14.00 24.76
N LYS A 497 22.50 14.26 24.11
CA LYS A 497 22.36 15.13 22.94
C LYS A 497 21.69 16.45 23.33
N GLU A 498 21.85 17.46 22.49
CA GLU A 498 21.27 18.80 22.66
C GLU A 498 20.54 19.21 21.38
N LEU A 499 19.45 19.98 21.53
CA LEU A 499 18.75 20.65 20.43
C LEU A 499 19.25 22.09 20.36
N VAL A 500 19.93 22.46 19.28
CA VAL A 500 20.58 23.78 19.11
C VAL A 500 19.74 24.68 18.20
N HIS A 501 19.21 24.13 17.10
CA HIS A 501 18.40 24.86 16.12
C HIS A 501 17.05 24.17 15.94
N TRP A 502 16.01 24.67 16.61
CA TRP A 502 14.64 24.24 16.36
C TRP A 502 14.06 24.95 15.12
N PRO A 503 13.35 24.25 14.21
CA PRO A 503 13.27 22.78 14.03
C PRO A 503 14.41 22.18 13.20
N LYS A 504 15.35 23.01 12.70
CA LYS A 504 16.35 22.66 11.66
C LYS A 504 17.27 21.48 11.97
N ASP A 505 17.56 21.19 13.25
CA ASP A 505 18.35 20.02 13.62
C ASP A 505 17.60 18.69 13.35
N ILE A 506 16.28 18.73 13.17
CA ILE A 506 15.45 17.58 12.76
C ILE A 506 15.38 17.48 11.25
N TYR A 507 14.93 18.53 10.56
CA TYR A 507 15.00 18.67 9.11
C TYR A 507 14.84 20.13 8.67
N SER A 508 15.21 20.42 7.43
CA SER A 508 14.92 21.68 6.73
C SER A 508 14.37 21.42 5.31
N PHE A 509 14.08 22.47 4.56
CA PHE A 509 13.71 22.40 3.14
C PHE A 509 14.84 22.97 2.26
N ASP A 510 15.03 22.42 1.06
CA ASP A 510 15.87 23.01 0.01
C ASP A 510 15.14 24.09 -0.81
N ALA A 511 15.75 24.58 -1.88
CA ALA A 511 15.15 25.60 -2.74
C ALA A 511 13.89 25.05 -3.45
N GLU A 512 13.92 23.77 -3.79
CA GLU A 512 12.87 22.97 -4.42
C GLU A 512 11.80 22.50 -3.41
N GLN A 513 11.86 22.95 -2.15
CA GLN A 513 10.93 22.61 -1.06
C GLN A 513 10.93 21.13 -0.61
N LYS A 514 11.97 20.37 -0.99
CA LYS A 514 12.14 18.99 -0.57
C LYS A 514 12.82 18.93 0.82
N MET A 515 12.40 17.96 1.62
CA MET A 515 12.93 17.76 2.97
C MET A 515 14.39 17.27 2.94
N ILE A 516 15.27 17.96 3.65
CA ILE A 516 16.64 17.55 3.98
C ILE A 516 16.67 17.14 5.46
N PHE A 517 17.03 15.89 5.75
CA PHE A 517 17.14 15.40 7.13
C PHE A 517 18.32 16.04 7.88
N GLY A 518 18.05 16.52 9.09
CA GLY A 518 19.04 17.03 10.02
C GLY A 518 19.65 15.94 10.92
N PRO A 519 20.66 16.27 11.74
CA PRO A 519 21.39 15.32 12.57
C PRO A 519 20.52 14.58 13.61
N LEU A 520 19.36 15.11 13.98
CA LEU A 520 18.45 14.55 14.99
C LEU A 520 17.22 13.87 14.38
N TYR A 521 17.14 13.69 13.06
CA TYR A 521 15.95 13.13 12.38
C TYR A 521 15.55 11.74 12.91
N LEU A 522 16.50 10.82 13.08
CA LEU A 522 16.20 9.47 13.58
C LEU A 522 15.85 9.47 15.08
N ASP A 523 16.43 10.38 15.86
CA ASP A 523 16.05 10.60 17.26
C ASP A 523 14.63 11.13 17.38
N TRP A 524 14.21 12.02 16.46
CA TRP A 524 12.87 12.59 16.37
C TRP A 524 11.80 11.54 16.04
N LEU A 525 12.05 10.71 15.01
CA LEU A 525 11.14 9.61 14.67
C LEU A 525 10.98 8.61 15.82
N THR A 526 12.09 8.28 16.49
CA THR A 526 12.07 7.41 17.68
C THR A 526 11.32 8.06 18.85
N PHE A 527 11.55 9.35 19.11
CA PHE A 527 10.86 10.11 20.14
C PHE A 527 9.35 10.10 19.94
N ARG A 528 8.86 10.48 18.74
CA ARG A 528 7.43 10.48 18.40
C ARG A 528 6.81 9.11 18.59
N SER A 529 7.47 8.05 18.13
CA SER A 529 7.01 6.68 18.35
C SER A 529 6.94 6.30 19.84
N SER A 530 7.86 6.80 20.68
CA SER A 530 7.81 6.55 22.13
C SER A 530 6.63 7.23 22.83
N ILE A 531 6.11 8.34 22.31
CA ILE A 531 4.91 9.02 22.82
C ILE A 531 3.68 8.14 22.60
N ILE A 532 3.48 7.65 21.38
CA ILE A 532 2.34 6.76 21.06
C ILE A 532 2.45 5.43 21.84
N GLN A 533 3.65 4.86 21.97
CA GLN A 533 3.90 3.69 22.81
C GLN A 533 3.51 3.92 24.28
N GLY A 534 3.86 5.10 24.80
CA GLY A 534 3.50 5.53 26.14
C GLY A 534 1.98 5.62 26.34
N PHE A 535 1.25 6.14 25.35
CA PHE A 535 -0.21 6.18 25.36
C PHE A 535 -0.83 4.77 25.30
N ALA A 536 -0.41 3.93 24.36
CA ALA A 536 -0.90 2.56 24.20
C ALA A 536 -0.72 1.73 25.49
N ARG A 537 0.43 1.87 26.16
CA ARG A 537 0.69 1.24 27.48
C ARG A 537 -0.28 1.73 28.57
N ARG A 538 -0.61 3.03 28.60
CA ARG A 538 -1.58 3.59 29.56
C ARG A 538 -2.99 3.06 29.28
N LEU A 539 -3.37 2.97 28.01
CA LEU A 539 -4.64 2.43 27.54
C LEU A 539 -4.78 0.95 27.93
N ARG A 540 -3.77 0.11 27.66
CA ARG A 540 -3.73 -1.30 28.11
C ARG A 540 -3.97 -1.45 29.60
N GLY A 541 -3.33 -0.62 30.42
CA GLY A 541 -3.51 -0.63 31.87
C GLY A 541 -4.94 -0.33 32.32
N ILE A 542 -5.67 0.55 31.61
CA ILE A 542 -7.09 0.79 31.85
C ILE A 542 -7.92 -0.43 31.41
N VAL A 543 -7.70 -0.95 30.20
CA VAL A 543 -8.46 -2.10 29.69
C VAL A 543 -8.29 -3.33 30.60
N ASP A 544 -7.07 -3.58 31.12
CA ASP A 544 -6.78 -4.65 32.09
C ASP A 544 -7.51 -4.47 33.43
N GLU A 545 -7.54 -3.23 33.95
CA GLU A 545 -8.25 -2.91 35.18
C GLU A 545 -9.75 -3.20 35.02
N TYR A 546 -10.35 -2.76 33.92
CA TYR A 546 -11.78 -2.98 33.64
C TYR A 546 -12.09 -4.46 33.38
N ALA A 547 -11.30 -5.17 32.58
CA ALA A 547 -11.47 -6.60 32.31
C ALA A 547 -11.44 -7.42 33.62
N LYS A 548 -10.49 -7.10 34.52
CA LYS A 548 -10.37 -7.71 35.84
C LYS A 548 -11.55 -7.38 36.76
N ASN A 549 -11.99 -6.12 36.79
CA ASN A 549 -13.07 -5.66 37.66
C ASN A 549 -14.43 -6.24 37.21
N GLN A 550 -14.70 -6.24 35.90
CA GLN A 550 -15.93 -6.78 35.29
C GLN A 550 -15.89 -8.31 35.14
N LYS A 551 -14.72 -8.96 35.32
CA LYS A 551 -14.50 -10.41 35.21
C LYS A 551 -14.86 -10.99 33.84
N ARG A 552 -14.63 -10.21 32.78
CA ARG A 552 -14.83 -10.59 31.38
C ARG A 552 -13.58 -10.17 30.58
N PRO A 553 -13.23 -10.87 29.50
CA PRO A 553 -12.20 -10.37 28.59
C PRO A 553 -12.65 -9.04 27.98
N ILE A 554 -11.71 -8.11 27.83
CA ILE A 554 -11.89 -6.87 27.06
C ILE A 554 -10.61 -6.74 26.23
N ALA A 555 -10.75 -6.79 24.91
CA ALA A 555 -9.62 -6.70 24.00
C ALA A 555 -9.14 -5.24 23.88
N LEU A 556 -7.85 -5.05 23.62
CA LEU A 556 -7.30 -3.82 23.06
C LEU A 556 -6.67 -4.16 21.71
N ALA A 557 -7.16 -3.58 20.63
CA ALA A 557 -6.65 -3.81 19.28
C ALA A 557 -6.20 -2.49 18.65
N ALA A 558 -5.56 -2.57 17.49
CA ALA A 558 -5.23 -1.39 16.68
C ALA A 558 -5.60 -1.62 15.21
N TYR A 559 -5.97 -0.54 14.53
CA TYR A 559 -6.02 -0.46 13.08
C TYR A 559 -4.89 0.43 12.57
N VAL A 560 -4.16 -0.03 11.56
CA VAL A 560 -3.04 0.70 10.95
C VAL A 560 -3.02 0.50 9.43
N GLY A 561 -2.33 1.38 8.71
CA GLY A 561 -1.98 1.13 7.32
C GLY A 561 -0.93 0.03 7.21
N SER A 562 -1.03 -0.84 6.21
CA SER A 562 -0.10 -1.98 6.05
C SER A 562 1.32 -1.58 5.61
N TRP A 563 1.52 -0.32 5.20
CA TRP A 563 2.80 0.30 4.83
C TRP A 563 3.72 0.59 6.03
N PHE A 564 4.14 -0.44 6.77
CA PHE A 564 5.05 -0.30 7.92
C PHE A 564 6.30 0.54 7.62
N ASP A 565 6.83 0.34 6.41
CA ASP A 565 8.03 0.96 5.87
C ASP A 565 7.94 2.49 5.75
N LEU A 566 6.72 3.04 5.72
CA LEU A 566 6.42 4.47 5.69
C LEU A 566 5.65 4.95 6.95
N TYR A 567 5.11 4.05 7.78
CA TYR A 567 4.27 4.38 8.94
C TYR A 567 5.00 5.16 10.05
N TYR A 568 6.35 5.16 10.03
CA TYR A 568 7.17 6.03 10.88
C TYR A 568 6.84 7.52 10.70
N GLN A 569 6.31 7.92 9.53
CA GLN A 569 5.92 9.30 9.25
C GLN A 569 4.82 9.78 10.21
N ASN A 570 3.87 8.91 10.56
CA ASN A 570 2.81 9.22 11.52
C ASN A 570 3.25 9.03 12.99
N GLY A 571 4.54 8.77 13.22
CA GLY A 571 5.13 8.65 14.57
C GLY A 571 4.70 7.39 15.31
N VAL A 572 4.57 6.26 14.62
CA VAL A 572 4.09 4.98 15.20
C VAL A 572 5.04 3.82 14.86
N ASN A 573 5.25 2.93 15.83
CA ASN A 573 5.89 1.63 15.63
C ASN A 573 4.97 0.50 16.13
N TRP A 574 4.30 -0.16 15.19
CA TRP A 574 3.49 -1.37 15.45
C TRP A 574 4.26 -2.68 15.20
N GLY A 575 5.53 -2.59 14.79
CA GLY A 575 6.42 -3.74 14.69
C GLY A 575 6.94 -4.16 16.07
N SER A 576 7.24 -5.43 16.25
CA SER A 576 7.76 -6.03 17.48
C SER A 576 9.13 -5.50 17.86
N LYS A 577 9.41 -5.36 19.17
CA LYS A 577 10.77 -5.09 19.69
C LYS A 577 11.80 -6.15 19.28
N ASP A 578 11.34 -7.34 18.87
CA ASP A 578 12.14 -8.49 18.45
C ASP A 578 12.29 -8.57 16.92
N PHE A 579 11.66 -7.66 16.15
CA PHE A 579 11.91 -7.50 14.72
C PHE A 579 13.35 -7.04 14.49
N ARG A 580 13.99 -7.58 13.45
CA ARG A 580 15.32 -7.18 13.00
C ARG A 580 15.24 -6.89 11.51
N TYR A 581 15.58 -5.67 11.12
CA TYR A 581 15.56 -5.25 9.73
C TYR A 581 16.60 -6.00 8.91
N ASN A 582 16.20 -6.52 7.76
CA ASN A 582 17.09 -7.07 6.73
C ASN A 582 17.02 -6.16 5.49
N GLU A 583 18.16 -5.88 4.86
CA GLU A 583 18.23 -4.95 3.72
C GLU A 583 17.36 -5.37 2.52
N ARG A 584 17.05 -6.67 2.39
CA ARG A 584 16.14 -7.20 1.36
C ARG A 584 14.72 -6.65 1.43
N LEU A 585 14.28 -6.20 2.61
CA LEU A 585 12.98 -5.51 2.78
C LEU A 585 12.95 -4.12 2.11
N ASN A 586 14.11 -3.55 1.79
CA ASN A 586 14.27 -2.30 1.04
C ASN A 586 13.47 -1.10 1.60
N PHE A 587 13.32 -1.01 2.93
CA PHE A 587 12.58 0.08 3.56
C PHE A 587 13.32 1.42 3.38
N PRO A 588 12.61 2.52 3.06
CA PRO A 588 13.22 3.78 2.59
C PRO A 588 14.08 4.49 3.65
N VAL A 589 13.85 4.22 4.93
CA VAL A 589 14.65 4.73 6.05
C VAL A 589 15.22 3.56 6.87
N SER A 590 15.96 2.66 6.21
CA SER A 590 16.62 1.49 6.82
C SER A 590 17.38 1.77 8.12
N LYS A 591 18.00 2.95 8.24
CA LYS A 591 18.74 3.39 9.44
C LYS A 591 17.87 3.66 10.67
N LEU A 592 16.54 3.71 10.53
CA LEU A 592 15.61 3.92 11.65
C LEU A 592 15.54 2.72 12.60
N TYR A 593 15.64 1.49 12.07
CA TYR A 593 15.35 0.23 12.75
C TYR A 593 16.47 -0.20 13.73
N THR A 594 16.82 0.71 14.62
CA THR A 594 17.77 0.55 15.72
C THR A 594 17.13 -0.17 16.92
N GLU A 595 17.96 -0.62 17.87
CA GLU A 595 17.48 -1.16 19.15
C GLU A 595 16.64 -0.14 19.94
N ASP A 596 16.93 1.15 19.82
CA ASP A 596 16.15 2.20 20.48
C ASP A 596 14.77 2.39 19.84
N TYR A 597 14.68 2.30 18.51
CA TYR A 597 13.39 2.32 17.82
C TYR A 597 12.58 1.04 18.09
N SER A 598 13.21 -0.13 18.20
CA SER A 598 12.48 -1.36 18.51
C SER A 598 11.79 -1.31 19.89
N LYS A 599 12.35 -0.56 20.87
CA LYS A 599 11.74 -0.33 22.20
C LYS A 599 10.47 0.52 22.16
N THR A 600 10.20 1.24 21.06
CA THR A 600 8.97 2.04 20.89
C THR A 600 7.82 1.24 20.28
N SER A 601 8.00 -0.06 20.10
CA SER A 601 6.92 -1.01 19.79
C SER A 601 5.76 -0.90 20.78
N TYR A 602 4.53 -0.78 20.28
CA TYR A 602 3.32 -1.00 21.08
C TYR A 602 2.71 -2.40 20.94
N VAL A 603 3.26 -3.28 20.10
CA VAL A 603 2.59 -4.57 19.78
C VAL A 603 2.41 -5.47 21.00
N ASP A 604 3.31 -5.35 22.00
CA ASP A 604 3.22 -6.04 23.29
C ASP A 604 2.06 -5.52 24.18
N TYR A 605 1.28 -4.52 23.74
CA TYR A 605 0.12 -3.95 24.46
C TYR A 605 -1.23 -4.18 23.77
N ILE A 606 -1.26 -4.81 22.60
CA ILE A 606 -2.52 -5.13 21.90
C ILE A 606 -2.74 -6.65 21.85
N ASP A 607 -3.99 -7.07 21.77
CA ASP A 607 -4.41 -8.47 21.69
C ASP A 607 -4.51 -8.96 20.23
N PHE A 608 -4.77 -8.06 19.27
CA PHE A 608 -4.72 -8.32 17.83
C PHE A 608 -4.49 -7.03 17.03
N LEU A 609 -4.04 -7.16 15.78
CA LEU A 609 -3.76 -6.05 14.85
C LEU A 609 -4.57 -6.20 13.54
N MET A 610 -5.18 -5.13 13.08
CA MET A 610 -5.78 -5.03 11.74
C MET A 610 -4.91 -4.12 10.87
N ILE A 611 -4.51 -4.60 9.69
CA ILE A 611 -3.70 -3.83 8.73
C ILE A 611 -4.51 -3.54 7.47
N GLY A 612 -4.54 -2.28 7.01
CA GLY A 612 -5.22 -1.88 5.77
C GLY A 612 -4.49 -2.39 4.53
N CYS A 613 -4.98 -3.49 3.96
CA CYS A 613 -4.48 -4.12 2.73
C CYS A 613 -5.42 -3.79 1.56
N TYR A 614 -5.68 -2.51 1.35
CA TYR A 614 -6.59 -1.99 0.33
C TYR A 614 -5.89 -1.99 -1.03
N TYR A 615 -5.84 -3.17 -1.65
CA TYR A 615 -5.17 -3.42 -2.92
C TYR A 615 -6.05 -4.28 -3.83
N GLY A 616 -6.04 -4.00 -5.14
CA GLY A 616 -6.82 -4.75 -6.11
C GLY A 616 -6.31 -6.18 -6.42
N THR A 617 -5.16 -6.61 -5.90
CA THR A 617 -4.53 -7.89 -6.27
C THR A 617 -4.13 -8.75 -5.07
N SER A 618 -4.27 -10.07 -5.21
CA SER A 618 -3.86 -11.06 -4.21
C SER A 618 -2.37 -10.96 -3.87
N GLU A 619 -1.51 -10.68 -4.86
CA GLU A 619 -0.06 -10.52 -4.67
C GLU A 619 0.27 -9.35 -3.74
N MET A 620 -0.38 -8.19 -3.91
CA MET A 620 -0.16 -7.03 -3.05
C MET A 620 -0.69 -7.28 -1.64
N ILE A 621 -1.87 -7.91 -1.50
CA ILE A 621 -2.40 -8.33 -0.20
C ILE A 621 -1.42 -9.28 0.50
N GLU A 622 -0.93 -10.31 -0.18
CA GLU A 622 0.02 -11.29 0.36
C GLU A 622 1.36 -10.66 0.74
N LYS A 623 1.89 -9.76 -0.09
CA LYS A 623 3.12 -9.00 0.18
C LYS A 623 3.02 -8.21 1.48
N TYR A 624 2.02 -7.34 1.59
CA TYR A 624 1.89 -6.48 2.77
C TYR A 624 1.46 -7.25 4.02
N THR A 625 0.70 -8.35 3.85
CA THR A 625 0.42 -9.31 4.94
C THR A 625 1.70 -10.02 5.40
N THR A 626 2.54 -10.47 4.47
CA THR A 626 3.83 -11.11 4.80
C THR A 626 4.78 -10.13 5.50
N ILE A 627 4.87 -8.89 5.03
CA ILE A 627 5.61 -7.81 5.72
C ILE A 627 5.03 -7.58 7.12
N GLY A 628 3.71 -7.51 7.27
CA GLY A 628 3.02 -7.38 8.56
C GLY A 628 3.38 -8.50 9.56
N ASN A 629 3.36 -9.76 9.10
CA ASN A 629 3.77 -10.92 9.90
C ASN A 629 5.25 -10.83 10.31
N ILE A 630 6.14 -10.44 9.37
CA ILE A 630 7.58 -10.25 9.63
C ILE A 630 7.82 -9.16 10.68
N VAL A 631 7.23 -7.98 10.53
CA VAL A 631 7.52 -6.85 11.43
C VAL A 631 6.89 -7.04 12.80
N THR A 632 5.76 -7.76 12.91
CA THR A 632 5.17 -8.14 14.20
C THR A 632 5.80 -9.38 14.83
N ASN A 633 6.64 -10.12 14.10
CA ASN A 633 7.05 -11.50 14.42
C ASN A 633 5.86 -12.42 14.77
N HIS A 634 4.65 -12.15 14.23
CA HIS A 634 3.40 -12.85 14.54
C HIS A 634 3.10 -13.00 16.05
N LYS A 635 3.49 -11.99 16.85
CA LYS A 635 3.26 -11.98 18.32
C LYS A 635 1.78 -11.94 18.73
N VAL A 636 0.96 -11.35 17.88
CA VAL A 636 -0.48 -11.18 18.05
C VAL A 636 -1.15 -11.63 16.75
N PRO A 637 -2.38 -12.16 16.80
CA PRO A 637 -3.17 -12.40 15.60
C PRO A 637 -3.23 -11.14 14.74
N MET A 638 -2.97 -11.31 13.45
CA MET A 638 -2.94 -10.21 12.50
C MET A 638 -4.00 -10.45 11.42
N MET A 639 -4.77 -9.42 11.11
CA MET A 639 -5.87 -9.46 10.14
C MET A 639 -5.56 -8.54 8.98
N ALA A 640 -5.46 -9.10 7.78
CA ALA A 640 -5.46 -8.31 6.55
C ALA A 640 -6.87 -7.73 6.34
N SER A 641 -6.95 -6.42 6.11
CA SER A 641 -8.22 -5.70 5.98
C SER A 641 -8.46 -5.32 4.53
N MET A 642 -9.67 -5.56 4.04
CA MET A 642 -10.07 -5.23 2.66
C MET A 642 -11.02 -4.04 2.60
N SER A 643 -10.96 -3.31 1.49
CA SER A 643 -11.82 -2.17 1.18
C SER A 643 -12.82 -2.58 0.09
N LEU A 644 -14.12 -2.59 0.43
CA LEU A 644 -15.21 -2.91 -0.50
C LEU A 644 -15.32 -1.93 -1.68
N PRO A 645 -15.07 -0.60 -1.54
CA PRO A 645 -14.96 0.31 -2.68
C PRO A 645 -13.93 -0.12 -3.74
N ASP A 646 -12.79 -0.68 -3.30
CA ASP A 646 -11.70 -1.08 -4.19
C ASP A 646 -11.98 -2.48 -4.80
N LEU A 647 -12.70 -3.34 -4.07
CA LEU A 647 -13.15 -4.66 -4.51
C LEU A 647 -14.57 -4.64 -5.12
N ASN A 648 -14.83 -3.70 -6.04
CA ASN A 648 -16.17 -3.39 -6.55
C ASN A 648 -16.77 -4.35 -7.61
N THR A 649 -16.10 -5.47 -7.93
CA THR A 649 -16.64 -6.53 -8.80
C THR A 649 -16.71 -7.87 -8.07
N GLU A 650 -17.55 -8.80 -8.53
CA GLU A 650 -17.70 -10.12 -7.88
C GLU A 650 -16.38 -10.90 -7.88
N GLU A 651 -15.60 -10.78 -8.95
CA GLU A 651 -14.28 -11.41 -9.09
C GLU A 651 -13.26 -10.80 -8.14
N LEU A 652 -13.10 -9.46 -8.13
CA LEU A 652 -12.18 -8.77 -7.23
C LEU A 652 -12.55 -9.04 -5.77
N LEU A 653 -13.85 -9.04 -5.43
CA LEU A 653 -14.31 -9.35 -4.08
C LEU A 653 -13.97 -10.78 -3.67
N LYS A 654 -14.12 -11.78 -4.55
CA LYS A 654 -13.71 -13.16 -4.27
C LYS A 654 -12.20 -13.29 -4.08
N ILE A 655 -11.41 -12.72 -4.99
CA ILE A 655 -9.94 -12.76 -4.94
C ILE A 655 -9.43 -12.08 -3.67
N GLY A 656 -9.88 -10.85 -3.40
CA GLY A 656 -9.45 -10.07 -2.23
C GLY A 656 -9.92 -10.68 -0.91
N THR A 657 -11.18 -11.14 -0.82
CA THR A 657 -11.70 -11.85 0.37
C THR A 657 -10.88 -13.10 0.67
N LYS A 658 -10.60 -13.91 -0.37
CA LYS A 658 -9.79 -15.12 -0.21
C LYS A 658 -8.36 -14.80 0.18
N ALA A 659 -7.71 -13.83 -0.44
CA ALA A 659 -6.35 -13.41 -0.12
C ALA A 659 -6.22 -12.91 1.34
N CYS A 660 -7.09 -11.99 1.77
CA CYS A 660 -7.06 -11.46 3.13
C CYS A 660 -7.28 -12.56 4.17
N ILE A 661 -8.20 -13.49 3.91
CA ILE A 661 -8.46 -14.63 4.78
C ILE A 661 -7.27 -15.60 4.78
N ASP A 662 -6.77 -16.05 3.62
CA ASP A 662 -5.74 -17.10 3.53
C ASP A 662 -4.42 -16.70 4.20
N PHE A 663 -3.94 -15.48 3.97
CA PHE A 663 -2.60 -15.05 4.41
C PHE A 663 -2.55 -14.54 5.88
N SER A 664 -3.71 -14.36 6.51
CA SER A 664 -3.81 -13.77 7.86
C SER A 664 -4.68 -14.63 8.81
N ASP A 665 -4.86 -14.20 10.06
CA ASP A 665 -5.56 -14.98 11.10
C ASP A 665 -7.06 -14.67 11.19
N GLY A 666 -7.54 -13.77 10.33
CA GLY A 666 -8.92 -13.29 10.26
C GLY A 666 -9.09 -12.39 9.03
N THR A 667 -10.04 -11.47 9.07
CA THR A 667 -10.05 -10.29 8.18
C THR A 667 -10.92 -9.19 8.77
N MET A 668 -10.62 -7.94 8.43
CA MET A 668 -11.52 -6.81 8.66
C MET A 668 -12.05 -6.30 7.31
N ILE A 669 -13.34 -5.97 7.26
CA ILE A 669 -14.04 -5.53 6.06
C ILE A 669 -14.45 -4.07 6.24
N PHE A 670 -13.86 -3.19 5.42
CA PHE A 670 -14.14 -1.76 5.42
C PHE A 670 -14.96 -1.39 4.17
N ASP A 671 -16.15 -0.81 4.24
CA ASP A 671 -17.02 -0.51 5.39
C ASP A 671 -18.41 -1.08 5.11
N LEU A 672 -19.16 -1.39 6.17
CA LEU A 672 -20.56 -1.80 6.13
C LEU A 672 -21.41 -1.01 5.11
N CYS A 673 -21.23 0.31 5.00
CA CYS A 673 -22.07 1.15 4.13
C CYS A 673 -21.93 0.82 2.62
N TYR A 674 -20.85 0.14 2.22
CA TYR A 674 -20.58 -0.33 0.86
C TYR A 674 -21.02 -1.79 0.61
N THR A 675 -21.60 -2.47 1.61
CA THR A 675 -21.84 -3.91 1.54
C THR A 675 -23.03 -4.29 0.65
N ASP A 676 -22.76 -4.90 -0.52
CA ASP A 676 -23.74 -5.78 -1.18
C ASP A 676 -23.66 -7.20 -0.58
N TRP A 677 -24.62 -7.51 0.28
CA TRP A 677 -24.74 -8.82 0.93
C TRP A 677 -24.92 -9.99 -0.05
N ASN A 678 -25.39 -9.75 -1.28
CA ASN A 678 -25.53 -10.79 -2.30
C ASN A 678 -24.17 -11.18 -2.91
N MET A 679 -23.21 -10.25 -2.94
CA MET A 679 -21.84 -10.49 -3.43
C MET A 679 -20.91 -10.96 -2.31
N LEU A 680 -20.98 -10.31 -1.13
CA LEU A 680 -20.07 -10.58 -0.02
C LEU A 680 -20.31 -11.96 0.61
N ARG A 681 -21.57 -12.40 0.76
CA ARG A 681 -21.89 -13.68 1.40
C ARG A 681 -21.35 -14.90 0.62
N PRO A 682 -21.48 -14.99 -0.71
CA PRO A 682 -20.78 -16.01 -1.50
C PRO A 682 -19.26 -15.97 -1.34
N ALA A 683 -18.64 -14.78 -1.43
CA ALA A 683 -17.19 -14.63 -1.33
C ALA A 683 -16.63 -15.09 0.03
N LEU A 684 -17.27 -14.68 1.14
CA LEU A 684 -16.92 -15.14 2.49
C LEU A 684 -17.12 -16.65 2.64
N LYS A 685 -18.23 -17.20 2.14
CA LYS A 685 -18.49 -18.64 2.22
C LYS A 685 -17.45 -19.45 1.45
N GLU A 686 -17.05 -18.98 0.27
CA GLU A 686 -16.01 -19.62 -0.56
C GLU A 686 -14.65 -19.58 0.16
N ALA A 687 -14.22 -18.42 0.65
CA ALA A 687 -12.94 -18.25 1.34
C ALA A 687 -12.86 -19.00 2.69
N LEU A 688 -13.98 -19.19 3.39
CA LEU A 688 -14.05 -19.92 4.66
C LEU A 688 -14.17 -21.45 4.50
N THR A 689 -14.42 -21.95 3.29
CA THR A 689 -14.51 -23.40 3.02
C THR A 689 -13.21 -23.89 2.40
N LYS A 690 -12.41 -24.65 3.16
CA LYS A 690 -11.20 -25.33 2.66
C LYS A 690 -11.54 -26.48 1.70
#